data_AF-A0A2V9JFE0-F1
#
_entry.id   AF-A0A2V9JFE0-F1
#
_cell.length_a   1.000
_cell.length_b   1.000
_cell.length_c   1.000
_cell.angle_alpha   90.00
_cell.angle_beta   90.00
_cell.angle_gamma   90.00
#
_symmetry.space_group_name_H-M   'P 1'
#
loop_
_entity.id
_entity.type
_entity.pdbx_description
1 polymer ?
#
loop_
_entity_poly.entity_id
_entity_poly.type
_entity_poly.pdbx_seq_one_letter_code
_entity_poly.pdbx_strand_id
1 'polypeptide(L)'
;MGGGPMNILPASKAAKQFALPAVFLFPIIIAPLAVRAVSVAVDSHAAHRAAPNHPVLARNQQLAFERNEGQTNREVQFVSRTPNYTIFLQSHKATIAFRGTSLAKGADIKQPVSLCLLQSNHTSAPLAEEPLPAKRNYFIGSDPRKWRTNVCVFGKVRYPSVYQNVDLVYYGSRERLEYDFIIRPGGQPQSIIFSVAGAKRAEIEQSGDLALQAGDAHARLHRPFAYQIINAQRYEVSARFLPLGSGRFGIEVSSYDRKWPLIIDPVLDYSSYLGGSNDEGIFGIGFDGEGNLYVAGETSSLDFPEENGAQTHAAGSYDAFVSKFDPSGTRLIYSTYLGGSRFDDAIGIQVNEAGSVYIAGLAQSADFPAVNARQPAFGGGPTDGFVAKLSPSGSELEFSTYLGGRGYDYVKALAIDHEDRVYVAGYTNSLDFPITSNAFQKECDQGAYIGFCIGDAFVAKLDSSGQNLVYSTYLGGSSFEAAAGLAVDQHGQAYVAGQAASRNFPTRNPYQASLSGPGDAFVTKLNAAGSDIEFSTFLGGGGTDAATDIALDPPRHVYVTGRTASTDFPIVRAFQSENRGGVSDGFVAKFDSKASNLIYSTYVGGSAWDYPYRIAVRANQEASVIGFTSSPDFPTHDALNSFYGGGATDAFLVTLDRSGENARLSTYLGGSGADYGYAITIGSGNSIWFGGSTTSMDFPLVRASQDAYAGGPFDAFLGRILLKHEQD
;
A
#
# COMPACT_ATOMS: atom_id res chain seq x y z
N MET A 1 -35.67 -25.13 -55.86
CA MET A 1 -35.80 -25.00 -57.33
C MET A 1 -35.58 -23.52 -57.63
N GLY A 2 -34.36 -23.09 -57.96
CA GLY A 2 -33.85 -22.91 -59.33
C GLY A 2 -34.12 -21.46 -59.77
N GLY A 3 -33.20 -20.61 -60.21
CA GLY A 3 -31.79 -20.73 -60.60
C GLY A 3 -31.52 -19.82 -61.80
N GLY A 4 -30.71 -18.75 -61.63
CA GLY A 4 -29.89 -18.02 -62.63
C GLY A 4 -30.57 -17.43 -63.89
N PRO A 5 -29.84 -16.77 -64.82
CA PRO A 5 -28.37 -16.56 -64.98
C PRO A 5 -27.97 -15.05 -65.04
N MET A 6 -26.73 -14.57 -64.84
CA MET A 6 -25.36 -14.82 -65.36
C MET A 6 -25.02 -14.13 -66.71
N ASN A 7 -23.82 -13.51 -66.74
CA ASN A 7 -22.89 -13.17 -67.86
C ASN A 7 -22.84 -11.70 -68.37
N ILE A 8 -21.71 -11.07 -68.76
CA ILE A 8 -20.26 -11.41 -68.89
C ILE A 8 -19.47 -10.08 -69.11
N LEU A 9 -18.19 -10.02 -68.69
CA LEU A 9 -17.17 -8.95 -68.94
C LEU A 9 -16.66 -8.89 -70.41
N PRO A 10 -15.89 -7.86 -70.84
CA PRO A 10 -14.42 -8.06 -70.90
C PRO A 10 -13.49 -6.83 -70.69
N ALA A 11 -12.37 -7.10 -70.00
CA ALA A 11 -10.94 -6.81 -70.27
C ALA A 11 -10.35 -5.44 -70.74
N SER A 12 -9.59 -4.82 -69.80
CA SER A 12 -8.16 -4.40 -69.82
C SER A 12 -7.57 -3.40 -70.84
N LYS A 13 -6.78 -2.43 -70.33
CA LYS A 13 -5.40 -2.12 -70.80
C LYS A 13 -4.54 -1.33 -69.78
N ALA A 14 -3.52 -2.04 -69.26
CA ALA A 14 -2.14 -1.71 -68.88
C ALA A 14 -1.68 -0.32 -68.33
N ALA A 15 -1.30 -0.34 -67.05
CA ALA A 15 0.01 -0.05 -66.44
C ALA A 15 0.83 1.23 -66.78
N LYS A 16 1.18 1.98 -65.72
CA LYS A 16 2.57 2.38 -65.40
C LYS A 16 2.75 2.53 -63.89
N GLN A 17 3.66 1.73 -63.33
CA GLN A 17 4.17 1.80 -61.96
C GLN A 17 5.10 3.02 -61.80
N PHE A 18 4.94 3.74 -60.70
CA PHE A 18 6.03 4.42 -60.00
C PHE A 18 5.94 4.00 -58.54
N ALA A 19 7.02 3.38 -58.04
CA ALA A 19 7.19 2.97 -56.67
C ALA A 19 7.87 4.09 -55.86
N LEU A 20 7.28 4.46 -54.72
CA LEU A 20 7.86 5.20 -53.60
C LEU A 20 7.28 4.57 -52.31
N PRO A 21 8.03 4.55 -51.19
CA PRO A 21 7.97 3.47 -50.21
C PRO A 21 6.71 3.52 -49.35
N ALA A 22 6.15 2.34 -49.08
CA ALA A 22 5.11 2.15 -48.09
C ALA A 22 5.67 2.48 -46.70
N VAL A 23 5.25 3.61 -46.13
CA VAL A 23 5.26 3.82 -44.69
C VAL A 23 4.18 2.88 -44.14
N PHE A 24 4.60 1.79 -43.52
CA PHE A 24 3.73 0.93 -42.73
C PHE A 24 3.24 1.72 -41.51
N LEU A 25 2.10 2.42 -41.66
CA LEU A 25 1.24 2.75 -40.53
C LEU A 25 0.61 1.43 -40.07
N PHE A 26 1.18 0.82 -39.04
CA PHE A 26 0.48 -0.19 -38.27
C PHE A 26 -0.71 0.49 -37.58
N PRO A 27 -1.96 0.11 -37.87
CA PRO A 27 -3.06 0.43 -36.98
C PRO A 27 -2.85 -0.42 -35.73
N ILE A 28 -2.67 0.24 -34.58
CA ILE A 28 -2.76 -0.41 -33.27
C ILE A 28 -4.24 -0.81 -33.12
N ILE A 29 -4.55 -2.03 -33.56
CA ILE A 29 -5.81 -2.70 -33.30
C ILE A 29 -5.72 -3.18 -31.85
N ILE A 30 -6.31 -2.43 -30.93
CA ILE A 30 -6.74 -2.96 -29.63
C ILE A 30 -7.92 -3.89 -29.95
N ALA A 31 -7.62 -5.16 -30.22
CA ALA A 31 -8.63 -6.19 -30.20
C ALA A 31 -8.94 -6.52 -28.73
N PRO A 32 -10.22 -6.51 -28.31
CA PRO A 32 -10.58 -6.81 -26.93
C PRO A 32 -10.47 -8.32 -26.74
N LEU A 33 -9.45 -8.79 -26.02
CA LEU A 33 -9.65 -10.01 -25.25
C LEU A 33 -10.55 -9.62 -24.08
N ALA A 34 -11.70 -10.28 -23.99
CA ALA A 34 -12.65 -10.14 -22.91
C ALA A 34 -12.03 -10.60 -21.58
N VAL A 35 -11.24 -9.74 -20.97
CA VAL A 35 -11.10 -9.59 -19.53
C VAL A 35 -11.92 -8.35 -19.22
N ARG A 36 -12.89 -8.44 -18.29
CA ARG A 36 -13.63 -7.26 -17.82
C ARG A 36 -12.59 -6.25 -17.31
N ALA A 37 -12.35 -5.20 -18.07
CA ALA A 37 -11.48 -4.11 -17.66
C ALA A 37 -12.23 -3.29 -16.59
N VAL A 38 -11.94 -3.55 -15.32
CA VAL A 38 -12.26 -2.61 -14.24
C VAL A 38 -11.35 -1.40 -14.46
N SER A 39 -11.93 -0.25 -14.80
CA SER A 39 -11.20 0.97 -15.08
C SER A 39 -10.83 1.74 -13.81
N VAL A 40 -10.05 1.13 -12.92
CA VAL A 40 -9.72 1.73 -11.61
C VAL A 40 -8.88 3.01 -11.78
N ALA A 41 -9.33 4.10 -11.16
CA ALA A 41 -8.66 5.40 -11.10
C ALA A 41 -8.01 5.66 -9.73
N VAL A 42 -7.15 6.67 -9.64
CA VAL A 42 -5.92 6.66 -8.84
C VAL A 42 -5.81 7.81 -7.75
N ASP A 43 -6.44 7.79 -6.54
CA ASP A 43 -5.79 8.03 -5.20
C ASP A 43 -4.37 8.62 -4.97
N SER A 44 -4.17 9.91 -4.73
CA SER A 44 -2.82 10.47 -4.57
C SER A 44 -2.66 11.27 -3.29
N HIS A 45 -1.70 10.85 -2.47
CA HIS A 45 -1.53 11.38 -1.13
C HIS A 45 -0.92 12.79 -1.17
N ALA A 46 -1.75 13.81 -0.89
CA ALA A 46 -1.24 14.99 -0.20
C ALA A 46 -0.68 14.53 1.15
N ALA A 47 0.48 15.06 1.54
CA ALA A 47 1.12 14.70 2.80
C ALA A 47 0.17 14.99 3.98
N HIS A 48 -0.54 13.96 4.45
CA HIS A 48 -1.24 14.02 5.73
C HIS A 48 -0.19 14.26 6.81
N ARG A 49 -0.35 15.37 7.52
CA ARG A 49 0.53 15.80 8.59
C ARG A 49 0.71 14.67 9.60
N ALA A 50 1.96 14.28 9.79
CA ALA A 50 2.40 13.81 11.09
C ALA A 50 2.20 14.98 12.09
N ALA A 51 1.53 14.70 13.21
CA ALA A 51 1.42 15.64 14.33
C ALA A 51 2.81 16.24 14.69
N PRO A 52 2.89 17.52 15.10
CA PRO A 52 4.16 18.16 15.38
C PRO A 52 4.84 17.51 16.59
N ASN A 53 5.85 16.67 16.34
CA ASN A 53 6.75 16.22 17.39
C ASN A 53 7.67 17.37 17.78
N HIS A 54 7.55 17.83 19.03
CA HIS A 54 8.58 18.58 19.73
C HIS A 54 9.95 17.91 19.53
N PRO A 55 11.07 18.66 19.46
CA PRO A 55 12.40 18.11 19.21
C PRO A 55 12.87 17.36 20.46
N VAL A 56 12.49 16.10 20.56
CA VAL A 56 13.19 15.12 21.38
C VAL A 56 14.18 14.46 20.44
N LEU A 57 15.48 14.70 20.65
CA LEU A 57 16.56 13.93 20.04
C LEU A 57 16.22 12.43 20.14
N ALA A 58 15.78 11.84 19.03
CA ALA A 58 15.34 10.45 18.98
C ALA A 58 16.56 9.54 19.20
N ARG A 59 16.59 8.88 20.36
CA ARG A 59 17.47 7.73 20.61
C ARG A 59 16.93 6.53 19.84
N ASN A 60 17.08 6.53 18.52
CA ASN A 60 16.79 5.38 17.68
C ASN A 60 17.77 4.26 18.09
N GLN A 61 17.29 3.12 18.61
CA GLN A 61 18.04 1.87 18.69
C GLN A 61 17.12 0.72 18.30
N GLN A 62 17.43 0.03 17.20
CA GLN A 62 16.80 -1.25 16.87
C GLN A 62 17.14 -2.26 17.97
N LEU A 63 16.19 -3.12 18.31
CA LEU A 63 16.42 -4.20 19.27
C LEU A 63 17.42 -5.16 18.63
N ALA A 64 18.63 -5.16 19.18
CA ALA A 64 19.76 -5.87 18.64
C ALA A 64 20.34 -6.81 19.71
N PHE A 65 20.71 -8.01 19.33
CA PHE A 65 21.15 -9.05 20.26
C PHE A 65 22.67 -9.09 20.29
N GLU A 66 23.24 -9.13 21.48
CA GLU A 66 24.67 -9.37 21.67
C GLU A 66 24.85 -10.70 22.39
N ARG A 67 25.85 -11.47 21.93
CA ARG A 67 26.25 -12.69 22.62
C ARG A 67 26.80 -12.32 23.99
N ASN A 68 26.47 -13.08 25.03
CA ASN A 68 27.08 -12.89 26.33
C ASN A 68 28.53 -13.43 26.32
N GLU A 69 29.48 -12.51 26.35
CA GLU A 69 30.93 -12.74 26.47
C GLU A 69 31.41 -12.48 27.91
N GLY A 70 30.48 -12.34 28.86
CA GLY A 70 30.75 -12.05 30.28
C GLY A 70 30.37 -10.64 30.71
N GLN A 71 29.63 -9.89 29.87
CA GLN A 71 29.11 -8.57 30.20
C GLN A 71 27.85 -8.60 31.07
N THR A 72 27.21 -9.77 31.22
CA THR A 72 26.04 -9.96 32.10
C THR A 72 26.12 -11.34 32.77
N ASN A 73 25.10 -11.70 33.57
CA ASN A 73 25.01 -12.98 34.26
C ASN A 73 25.29 -14.16 33.31
N ARG A 74 26.14 -15.10 33.73
CA ARG A 74 26.58 -16.28 32.96
C ARG A 74 25.45 -17.16 32.43
N GLU A 75 24.27 -17.12 33.03
CA GLU A 75 23.11 -17.90 32.58
C GLU A 75 22.39 -17.28 31.38
N VAL A 76 22.72 -16.03 31.04
CA VAL A 76 22.23 -15.34 29.85
C VAL A 76 23.13 -15.69 28.68
N GLN A 77 22.54 -16.10 27.56
CA GLN A 77 23.26 -16.43 26.32
C GLN A 77 23.29 -15.24 25.37
N PHE A 78 22.18 -14.51 25.28
CA PHE A 78 22.08 -13.26 24.53
C PHE A 78 21.35 -12.21 25.34
N VAL A 79 21.73 -10.95 25.16
CA VAL A 79 21.05 -9.82 25.77
C VAL A 79 20.67 -8.83 24.68
N SER A 80 19.51 -8.20 24.82
CA SER A 80 19.16 -7.02 24.04
C SER A 80 18.77 -5.89 24.97
N ARG A 81 19.10 -4.65 24.61
CA ARG A 81 18.88 -3.49 25.47
C ARG A 81 18.20 -2.40 24.66
N THR A 82 17.11 -1.89 25.21
CA THR A 82 16.36 -0.74 24.72
C THR A 82 16.36 0.36 25.80
N PRO A 83 16.01 1.62 25.46
CA PRO A 83 15.84 2.69 26.44
C PRO A 83 14.84 2.38 27.57
N ASN A 84 13.91 1.45 27.33
CA ASN A 84 12.77 1.17 28.18
C ASN A 84 12.86 -0.17 28.93
N TYR A 85 13.60 -1.14 28.41
CA TYR A 85 13.80 -2.44 29.04
C TYR A 85 15.05 -3.17 28.53
N THR A 86 15.44 -4.23 29.23
CA THR A 86 16.47 -5.18 28.81
C THR A 86 15.85 -6.56 28.66
N ILE A 87 16.17 -7.23 27.56
CA ILE A 87 15.79 -8.62 27.30
C ILE A 87 16.98 -9.51 27.59
N PHE A 88 16.77 -10.53 28.41
CA PHE A 88 17.75 -11.58 28.67
C PHE A 88 17.23 -12.89 28.08
N LEU A 89 17.96 -13.44 27.11
CA LEU A 89 17.66 -14.74 26.50
C LEU A 89 18.55 -15.81 27.13
N GLN A 90 17.91 -16.83 27.68
CA GLN A 90 18.51 -18.02 28.29
C GLN A 90 17.99 -19.26 27.57
N SER A 91 18.54 -20.44 27.86
CA SER A 91 18.23 -21.68 27.13
C SER A 91 16.75 -22.10 27.15
N HIS A 92 15.97 -21.58 28.09
CA HIS A 92 14.56 -21.93 28.30
C HIS A 92 13.73 -20.77 28.84
N LYS A 93 14.27 -19.55 28.75
CA LYS A 93 13.63 -18.40 29.37
C LYS A 93 14.00 -17.12 28.64
N ALA A 94 13.00 -16.35 28.24
CA ALA A 94 13.15 -14.96 27.83
C ALA A 94 12.63 -14.07 28.95
N THR A 95 13.46 -13.15 29.43
CA THR A 95 13.10 -12.22 30.52
C THR A 95 13.17 -10.78 30.07
N ILE A 96 12.08 -10.04 30.24
CA ILE A 96 11.98 -8.60 30.00
C ILE A 96 12.07 -7.88 31.34
N ALA A 97 13.15 -7.11 31.52
CA ALA A 97 13.36 -6.28 32.70
C ALA A 97 13.16 -4.80 32.33
N PHE A 98 12.05 -4.21 32.79
CA PHE A 98 11.71 -2.80 32.59
C PHE A 98 12.67 -1.84 33.31
N ARG A 99 12.91 -0.66 32.75
CA ARG A 99 13.73 0.38 33.38
C ARG A 99 13.14 0.79 34.73
N GLY A 100 13.98 0.84 35.77
CA GLY A 100 13.56 1.03 37.17
C GLY A 100 13.33 -0.27 37.95
N THR A 101 13.50 -1.44 37.32
CA THR A 101 13.58 -2.74 38.00
C THR A 101 14.86 -2.81 38.85
N SER A 102 14.73 -3.14 40.13
CA SER A 102 15.84 -3.58 40.99
C SER A 102 15.67 -5.07 41.26
N LEU A 103 16.76 -5.84 41.21
CA LEU A 103 16.78 -7.24 41.65
C LEU A 103 16.79 -7.36 43.19
N ALA A 104 16.83 -6.25 43.94
CA ALA A 104 16.79 -6.23 45.40
C ALA A 104 15.34 -6.16 45.93
N LYS A 105 15.02 -6.97 46.95
CA LYS A 105 13.69 -7.02 47.58
C LYS A 105 13.36 -5.72 48.33
N GLY A 106 12.18 -5.16 48.06
CA GLY A 106 11.48 -4.23 48.97
C GLY A 106 11.31 -2.79 48.47
N ALA A 107 10.34 -2.58 47.57
CA ALA A 107 9.56 -1.35 47.30
C ALA A 107 8.60 -1.69 46.13
N ASP A 108 7.63 -0.84 45.76
CA ASP A 108 6.78 -1.00 44.57
C ASP A 108 7.61 -0.96 43.28
N ILE A 109 8.26 -2.09 43.01
CA ILE A 109 9.26 -2.31 41.97
C ILE A 109 8.56 -2.99 40.80
N LYS A 110 8.72 -2.44 39.58
CA LYS A 110 8.36 -3.15 38.34
C LYS A 110 9.07 -4.50 38.38
N GLN A 111 8.34 -5.62 38.41
CA GLN A 111 8.95 -6.94 38.38
C GLN A 111 9.30 -7.31 36.94
N PRO A 112 10.45 -7.95 36.68
CA PRO A 112 10.74 -8.47 35.36
C PRO A 112 9.71 -9.55 35.01
N VAL A 113 9.27 -9.58 33.75
CA VAL A 113 8.37 -10.62 33.23
C VAL A 113 9.22 -11.65 32.51
N SER A 114 9.04 -12.92 32.84
CA SER A 114 9.72 -14.02 32.17
C SER A 114 8.72 -14.95 31.50
N LEU A 115 8.99 -15.27 30.24
CA LEU A 115 8.41 -16.40 29.53
C LEU A 115 9.33 -17.59 29.72
N CYS A 116 8.88 -18.57 30.49
CA CYS A 116 9.64 -19.78 30.81
C CYS A 116 9.13 -20.95 29.97
N LEU A 117 9.93 -21.41 29.01
CA LEU A 117 9.63 -22.61 28.23
C LEU A 117 9.73 -23.83 29.15
N LEU A 118 8.62 -24.55 29.30
CA LEU A 118 8.54 -25.76 30.11
C LEU A 118 8.92 -26.95 29.25
N GLN A 119 9.69 -27.89 29.81
CA GLN A 119 10.12 -29.13 29.14
C GLN A 119 10.96 -28.92 27.87
N SER A 120 11.47 -27.70 27.65
CA SER A 120 12.34 -27.39 26.51
C SER A 120 13.71 -28.05 26.65
N ASN A 121 14.37 -28.28 25.52
CA ASN A 121 15.76 -28.72 25.49
C ASN A 121 16.70 -27.59 25.94
N HIS A 122 17.15 -27.68 27.20
CA HIS A 122 18.06 -26.71 27.80
C HIS A 122 19.50 -26.76 27.26
N THR A 123 19.85 -27.76 26.45
CA THR A 123 21.19 -27.93 25.87
C THR A 123 21.33 -27.37 24.46
N SER A 124 20.25 -26.86 23.87
CA SER A 124 20.29 -26.20 22.56
C SER A 124 21.23 -24.99 22.60
N ALA A 125 22.18 -24.98 21.67
CA ALA A 125 23.11 -23.87 21.50
C ALA A 125 22.48 -22.83 20.55
N PRO A 126 22.15 -21.62 21.04
CA PRO A 126 21.56 -20.59 20.19
C PRO A 126 22.54 -20.10 19.12
N LEU A 127 22.03 -19.97 17.91
CA LEU A 127 22.70 -19.43 16.74
C LEU A 127 22.42 -17.93 16.65
N ALA A 128 23.46 -17.16 16.37
CA ALA A 128 23.34 -15.74 16.08
C ALA A 128 23.24 -15.57 14.56
N GLU A 129 22.21 -14.88 14.09
CA GLU A 129 21.91 -14.68 12.68
C GLU A 129 21.88 -13.18 12.37
N GLU A 130 22.13 -12.81 11.11
CA GLU A 130 22.15 -11.41 10.65
C GLU A 130 23.14 -10.53 11.43
N PRO A 131 24.47 -10.71 11.23
CA PRO A 131 25.46 -9.88 11.90
C PRO A 131 25.31 -8.42 11.49
N LEU A 132 25.23 -7.53 12.49
CA LEU A 132 25.10 -6.09 12.27
C LEU A 132 26.48 -5.41 12.28
N PRO A 133 26.66 -4.30 11.53
CA PRO A 133 27.93 -3.56 11.50
C PRO A 133 28.34 -2.99 12.87
N ALA A 134 27.36 -2.69 13.72
CA ALA A 134 27.58 -2.11 15.05
C ALA A 134 28.35 -3.05 15.99
N LYS A 135 29.21 -2.47 16.83
CA LYS A 135 29.94 -3.15 17.90
C LYS A 135 29.65 -2.48 19.25
N ARG A 136 29.72 -3.26 20.33
CA ARG A 136 29.52 -2.74 21.70
C ARG A 136 30.75 -2.97 22.58
N ASN A 137 31.00 -2.02 23.46
CA ASN A 137 32.11 -2.04 24.40
C ASN A 137 31.58 -1.88 25.83
N TYR A 138 32.09 -2.70 26.74
CA TYR A 138 31.71 -2.80 28.14
C TYR A 138 32.93 -2.58 29.00
N PHE A 139 33.02 -1.43 29.66
CA PHE A 139 34.08 -1.10 30.61
C PHE A 139 33.53 -1.30 32.03
N ILE A 140 33.53 -2.56 32.50
CA ILE A 140 32.86 -2.95 33.76
C ILE A 140 33.81 -2.77 34.94
N GLY A 141 33.60 -1.70 35.71
CA GLY A 141 34.40 -1.37 36.89
C GLY A 141 35.85 -0.98 36.55
N SER A 142 36.69 -0.91 37.57
CA SER A 142 38.09 -0.44 37.45
C SER A 142 39.09 -1.54 37.05
N ASP A 143 38.66 -2.79 36.88
CA ASP A 143 39.53 -3.92 36.49
C ASP A 143 39.46 -4.14 34.96
N PRO A 144 40.52 -3.83 34.19
CA PRO A 144 40.50 -3.98 32.74
C PRO A 144 40.25 -5.41 32.26
N ARG A 145 40.50 -6.44 33.10
CA ARG A 145 40.20 -7.85 32.76
C ARG A 145 38.70 -8.13 32.65
N LYS A 146 37.87 -7.26 33.24
CA LYS A 146 36.41 -7.31 33.15
C LYS A 146 35.86 -6.52 31.96
N TRP A 147 36.72 -5.82 31.22
CA TRP A 147 36.29 -5.09 30.04
C TRP A 147 36.04 -6.06 28.89
N ARG A 148 35.02 -5.79 28.08
CA ARG A 148 34.70 -6.51 26.84
C ARG A 148 34.60 -5.49 25.73
N THR A 149 35.49 -5.57 24.75
CA THR A 149 35.50 -4.64 23.62
C THR A 149 35.16 -5.38 22.33
N ASN A 150 34.58 -4.68 21.36
CA ASN A 150 34.20 -5.20 20.05
C ASN A 150 33.19 -6.36 20.09
N VAL A 151 32.29 -6.38 21.09
CA VAL A 151 31.22 -7.37 21.16
C VAL A 151 30.32 -7.22 19.94
N CYS A 152 30.17 -8.31 19.17
CA CYS A 152 29.32 -8.36 17.98
C CYS A 152 27.84 -8.25 18.34
N VAL A 153 27.08 -7.67 17.41
CA VAL A 153 25.63 -7.51 17.53
C VAL A 153 24.95 -8.17 16.33
N PHE A 154 23.76 -8.71 16.53
CA PHE A 154 23.03 -9.56 15.60
C PHE A 154 21.54 -9.15 15.55
N GLY A 155 20.92 -9.32 14.37
CA GLY A 155 19.49 -9.05 14.15
C GLY A 155 18.57 -10.14 14.70
N LYS A 156 19.04 -11.40 14.71
CA LYS A 156 18.24 -12.57 15.12
C LYS A 156 19.01 -13.54 16.03
N VAL A 157 18.28 -14.25 16.88
CA VAL A 157 18.78 -15.37 17.68
C VAL A 157 17.88 -16.58 17.49
N ARG A 158 18.41 -17.67 16.90
CA ARG A 158 17.69 -18.93 16.72
C ARG A 158 18.09 -19.95 17.77
N TYR A 159 17.10 -20.55 18.42
CA TYR A 159 17.21 -21.70 19.31
C TYR A 159 16.76 -22.97 18.55
N PRO A 160 17.68 -23.72 17.91
CA PRO A 160 17.32 -24.90 17.13
C PRO A 160 16.89 -26.05 18.05
N SER A 161 15.85 -26.79 17.66
CA SER A 161 15.32 -27.93 18.43
C SER A 161 15.10 -27.61 19.92
N VAL A 162 14.53 -26.43 20.21
CA VAL A 162 14.13 -26.03 21.58
C VAL A 162 13.07 -26.99 22.12
N TYR A 163 12.28 -27.58 21.24
CA TYR A 163 11.62 -28.87 21.44
C TYR A 163 12.03 -29.83 20.33
N GLN A 164 11.69 -31.12 20.47
CA GLN A 164 11.95 -32.11 19.42
C GLN A 164 11.36 -31.62 18.08
N ASN A 165 12.23 -31.31 17.11
CA ASN A 165 11.87 -30.77 15.80
C ASN A 165 11.12 -29.41 15.83
N VAL A 166 11.29 -28.61 16.88
CA VAL A 166 10.75 -27.23 16.95
C VAL A 166 11.88 -26.26 17.20
N ASP A 167 12.04 -25.28 16.31
CA ASP A 167 12.98 -24.18 16.49
C ASP A 167 12.24 -22.93 17.00
N LEU A 168 12.91 -22.09 17.77
CA LEU A 168 12.40 -20.78 18.22
C LEU A 168 13.33 -19.68 17.76
N VAL A 169 12.80 -18.70 17.03
CA VAL A 169 13.59 -17.57 16.52
C VAL A 169 13.14 -16.32 17.26
N TYR A 170 14.08 -15.57 17.85
CA TYR A 170 13.83 -14.25 18.41
C TYR A 170 14.41 -13.17 17.51
N TYR A 171 13.65 -12.09 17.32
CA TYR A 171 14.09 -10.93 16.54
C TYR A 171 13.44 -9.64 17.05
N GLY A 172 13.88 -8.49 16.53
CA GLY A 172 13.41 -7.19 16.98
C GLY A 172 12.59 -6.43 15.93
N SER A 173 11.46 -5.84 16.33
CA SER A 173 10.73 -4.82 15.57
C SER A 173 10.47 -3.58 16.45
N ARG A 174 11.12 -2.43 16.17
CA ARG A 174 10.91 -1.15 16.89
C ARG A 174 10.98 -1.23 18.42
N GLU A 175 12.16 -1.54 18.95
CA GLU A 175 12.35 -1.88 20.37
C GLU A 175 11.59 -3.13 20.86
N ARG A 176 10.57 -3.66 20.16
CA ARG A 176 9.76 -4.83 20.57
C ARG A 176 10.43 -6.14 20.22
N LEU A 177 10.32 -7.11 21.13
CA LEU A 177 10.76 -8.48 20.91
C LEU A 177 9.65 -9.24 20.19
N GLU A 178 9.99 -9.82 19.03
CA GLU A 178 9.15 -10.74 18.28
C GLU A 178 9.74 -12.15 18.33
N TYR A 179 8.93 -13.14 18.00
CA TYR A 179 9.37 -14.52 17.92
C TYR A 179 8.54 -15.38 16.96
N ASP A 180 9.19 -16.39 16.39
CA ASP A 180 8.53 -17.42 15.58
C ASP A 180 8.81 -18.81 16.15
N PHE A 181 7.81 -19.70 16.10
CA PHE A 181 8.03 -21.14 16.26
C PHE A 181 8.01 -21.83 14.89
N ILE A 182 9.07 -22.57 14.57
CA ILE A 182 9.17 -23.35 13.33
C ILE A 182 9.13 -24.84 13.69
N ILE A 183 7.99 -25.47 13.43
CA ILE A 183 7.71 -26.88 13.74
C ILE A 183 8.05 -27.69 12.50
N ARG A 184 9.23 -28.29 12.46
CA ARG A 184 9.70 -29.14 11.36
C ARG A 184 8.93 -30.48 11.33
N PRO A 185 8.95 -31.22 10.20
CA PRO A 185 8.30 -32.53 10.10
C PRO A 185 8.67 -33.46 11.27
N GLY A 186 7.64 -34.06 11.88
CA GLY A 186 7.76 -34.87 13.10
C GLY A 186 7.77 -34.09 14.41
N GLY A 187 7.76 -32.76 14.40
CA GLY A 187 7.55 -31.92 15.58
C GLY A 187 6.10 -31.93 16.06
N GLN A 188 5.89 -31.66 17.35
CA GLN A 188 4.54 -31.60 17.94
C GLN A 188 4.28 -30.20 18.50
N PRO A 189 3.30 -29.44 17.97
CA PRO A 189 2.93 -28.11 18.47
C PRO A 189 2.57 -28.12 19.96
N GLN A 190 1.95 -29.21 20.44
CA GLN A 190 1.56 -29.41 21.84
C GLN A 190 2.75 -29.47 22.81
N SER A 191 3.98 -29.64 22.30
CA SER A 191 5.19 -29.56 23.12
C SER A 191 5.52 -28.12 23.54
N ILE A 192 4.99 -27.11 22.83
CA ILE A 192 5.19 -25.71 23.12
C ILE A 192 4.32 -25.35 24.33
N ILE A 193 4.93 -25.40 25.50
CA ILE A 193 4.30 -25.05 26.77
C ILE A 193 5.19 -24.03 27.46
N PHE A 194 4.62 -22.91 27.89
CA PHE A 194 5.34 -21.89 28.63
C PHE A 194 4.56 -21.42 29.86
N SER A 195 5.27 -20.93 30.86
CA SER A 195 4.68 -20.20 31.98
C SER A 195 5.12 -18.75 31.99
N VAL A 196 4.26 -17.89 32.54
CA VAL A 196 4.59 -16.48 32.76
C VAL A 196 4.97 -16.32 34.24
N ALA A 197 6.19 -15.83 34.49
CA ALA A 197 6.63 -15.46 35.84
C ALA A 197 6.80 -13.95 35.96
N GLY A 198 6.54 -13.40 37.15
CA GLY A 198 6.71 -11.97 37.45
C GLY A 198 5.54 -11.06 37.04
N ALA A 199 4.54 -11.59 36.34
CA ALA A 199 3.28 -10.88 36.08
C ALA A 199 2.28 -11.09 37.23
N LYS A 200 1.62 -10.01 37.68
CA LYS A 200 0.45 -10.04 38.58
C LYS A 200 -0.76 -10.69 37.91
N ARG A 201 -0.90 -10.50 36.59
CA ARG A 201 -2.00 -11.04 35.77
C ARG A 201 -1.43 -11.50 34.42
N ALA A 202 -1.89 -12.66 33.95
CA ALA A 202 -1.58 -13.20 32.63
C ALA A 202 -2.86 -13.89 32.12
N GLU A 203 -3.56 -13.28 31.17
CA GLU A 203 -4.87 -13.74 30.72
C GLU A 203 -5.02 -13.59 29.20
N ILE A 204 -5.74 -14.52 28.61
CA ILE A 204 -6.10 -14.46 27.19
C ILE A 204 -7.32 -13.55 27.08
N GLU A 205 -7.21 -12.47 26.31
CA GLU A 205 -8.30 -11.52 26.07
C GLU A 205 -9.27 -12.05 25.00
N GLN A 206 -10.40 -11.38 24.81
CA GLN A 206 -11.35 -11.72 23.73
C GLN A 206 -10.72 -11.66 22.34
N SER A 207 -9.68 -10.84 22.14
CA SER A 207 -8.91 -10.79 20.90
C SER A 207 -8.09 -12.05 20.63
N GLY A 208 -7.94 -12.94 21.62
CA GLY A 208 -7.04 -14.10 21.57
C GLY A 208 -5.59 -13.78 21.95
N ASP A 209 -5.24 -12.52 22.18
CA ASP A 209 -3.91 -12.11 22.67
C ASP A 209 -3.73 -12.50 24.14
N LEU A 210 -2.49 -12.79 24.54
CA LEU A 210 -2.14 -13.01 25.94
C LEU A 210 -1.61 -11.71 26.56
N ALA A 211 -2.45 -11.08 27.40
CA ALA A 211 -2.14 -9.85 28.10
C ALA A 211 -1.43 -10.12 29.44
N LEU A 212 -0.31 -9.44 29.67
CA LEU A 212 0.56 -9.59 30.83
C LEU A 212 0.64 -8.27 31.60
N GLN A 213 0.34 -8.28 32.90
CA GLN A 213 0.44 -7.11 33.77
C GLN A 213 1.51 -7.33 34.85
N ALA A 214 2.53 -6.48 34.91
CA ALA A 214 3.62 -6.55 35.89
C ALA A 214 3.79 -5.22 36.63
N GLY A 215 3.02 -5.05 37.72
CA GLY A 215 2.86 -3.74 38.35
C GLY A 215 2.08 -2.81 37.42
N ASP A 216 2.63 -1.63 37.13
CA ASP A 216 2.07 -0.66 36.17
C ASP A 216 2.54 -0.89 34.74
N ALA A 217 3.43 -1.87 34.51
CA ALA A 217 3.88 -2.24 33.18
C ALA A 217 2.92 -3.26 32.55
N HIS A 218 2.61 -3.06 31.27
CA HIS A 218 1.81 -3.98 30.47
C HIS A 218 2.65 -4.53 29.32
N ALA A 219 2.52 -5.82 29.05
CA ALA A 219 3.07 -6.49 27.88
C ALA A 219 1.98 -7.36 27.24
N ARG A 220 2.13 -7.65 25.95
CA ARG A 220 1.18 -8.47 25.19
C ARG A 220 1.95 -9.42 24.31
N LEU A 221 1.51 -10.67 24.26
CA LEU A 221 1.88 -11.59 23.19
C LEU A 221 0.68 -11.66 22.25
N HIS A 222 0.93 -11.34 20.98
CA HIS A 222 -0.11 -11.44 19.96
C HIS A 222 -0.56 -12.91 19.82
N ARG A 223 -1.86 -13.11 19.55
CA ARG A 223 -2.42 -14.44 19.33
C ARG A 223 -1.57 -15.19 18.28
N PRO A 224 -1.34 -16.50 18.43
CA PRO A 224 -0.56 -17.25 17.46
C PRO A 224 -1.26 -17.26 16.09
N PHE A 225 -0.51 -16.98 15.03
CA PHE A 225 -0.98 -17.17 13.66
C PHE A 225 -0.09 -18.23 13.00
N ALA A 226 -0.69 -19.33 12.56
CA ALA A 226 0.07 -20.49 12.09
C ALA A 226 -0.26 -20.87 10.65
N TYR A 227 0.74 -21.36 9.92
CA TYR A 227 0.59 -21.70 8.51
C TYR A 227 1.67 -22.68 8.03
N GLN A 228 1.35 -23.44 6.99
CA GLN A 228 2.29 -24.28 6.26
C GLN A 228 2.61 -23.69 4.90
N ILE A 229 3.78 -24.01 4.38
CA ILE A 229 4.14 -23.75 3.00
C ILE A 229 4.29 -25.10 2.31
N ILE A 230 3.39 -25.39 1.36
CA ILE A 230 3.34 -26.65 0.61
C ILE A 230 3.30 -26.30 -0.87
N ASN A 231 4.27 -26.78 -1.65
CA ASN A 231 4.37 -26.46 -3.08
C ASN A 231 4.29 -24.95 -3.38
N ALA A 232 4.94 -24.14 -2.54
CA ALA A 232 4.91 -22.67 -2.59
C ALA A 232 3.55 -22.01 -2.28
N GLN A 233 2.53 -22.75 -1.85
CA GLN A 233 1.27 -22.17 -1.37
C GLN A 233 1.21 -22.16 0.16
N ARG A 234 0.62 -21.09 0.70
CA ARG A 234 0.39 -20.94 2.14
C ARG A 234 -0.94 -21.60 2.52
N TYR A 235 -0.90 -22.50 3.49
CA TYR A 235 -2.10 -23.09 4.07
C TYR A 235 -2.20 -22.64 5.52
N GLU A 236 -3.19 -21.80 5.82
CA GLU A 236 -3.44 -21.38 7.21
C GLU A 236 -3.83 -22.60 8.06
N VAL A 237 -3.30 -22.61 9.28
CA VAL A 237 -3.65 -23.58 10.31
C VAL A 237 -4.14 -22.77 11.49
N SER A 238 -5.42 -22.91 11.84
CA SER A 238 -6.00 -22.21 12.97
C SER A 238 -5.16 -22.47 14.23
N ALA A 239 -4.77 -21.41 14.92
CA ALA A 239 -3.94 -21.48 16.11
C ALA A 239 -4.46 -20.54 17.21
N ARG A 240 -4.29 -20.95 18.47
CA ARG A 240 -4.66 -20.15 19.63
C ARG A 240 -3.80 -20.46 20.84
N PHE A 241 -3.69 -19.52 21.77
CA PHE A 241 -3.20 -19.82 23.10
C PHE A 241 -4.18 -20.76 23.82
N LEU A 242 -3.65 -21.80 24.46
CA LEU A 242 -4.41 -22.76 25.25
C LEU A 242 -4.08 -22.54 26.73
N PRO A 243 -5.02 -22.11 27.59
CA PRO A 243 -4.76 -22.00 29.02
C PRO A 243 -4.66 -23.40 29.65
N LEU A 244 -3.54 -23.69 30.31
CA LEU A 244 -3.24 -25.00 30.92
C LEU A 244 -3.32 -24.97 32.47
N GLY A 245 -3.85 -23.88 33.02
CA GLY A 245 -3.95 -23.62 34.46
C GLY A 245 -2.61 -23.25 35.11
N SER A 246 -2.70 -22.62 36.28
CA SER A 246 -1.55 -22.21 37.11
C SER A 246 -0.53 -21.32 36.37
N GLY A 247 -1.02 -20.38 35.55
CA GLY A 247 -0.17 -19.44 34.80
C GLY A 247 0.63 -20.07 33.65
N ARG A 248 0.20 -21.26 33.19
CA ARG A 248 0.79 -21.98 32.04
C ARG A 248 -0.10 -21.83 30.81
N PHE A 249 0.55 -21.71 29.67
CA PHE A 249 -0.07 -21.56 28.36
C PHE A 249 0.60 -22.53 27.39
N GLY A 250 -0.21 -23.15 26.54
CA GLY A 250 0.26 -23.89 25.36
C GLY A 250 -0.16 -23.18 24.09
N ILE A 251 0.23 -23.75 22.95
CA ILE A 251 -0.33 -23.40 21.66
C ILE A 251 -1.11 -24.60 21.15
N GLU A 252 -2.38 -24.38 20.83
CA GLU A 252 -3.21 -25.36 20.13
C GLU A 252 -3.28 -24.95 18.67
N VAL A 253 -3.16 -25.95 17.79
CA VAL A 253 -3.29 -25.77 16.34
C VAL A 253 -4.26 -26.83 15.79
N SER A 254 -4.99 -26.49 14.73
CA SER A 254 -5.84 -27.45 14.01
C SER A 254 -5.02 -28.52 13.28
N SER A 255 -5.69 -29.47 12.62
CA SER A 255 -5.02 -30.47 11.79
C SER A 255 -4.23 -29.80 10.66
N TYR A 256 -3.03 -30.33 10.37
CA TYR A 256 -2.12 -29.85 9.34
C TYR A 256 -1.32 -31.02 8.74
N ASP A 257 -0.76 -30.85 7.53
CA ASP A 257 0.06 -31.88 6.89
C ASP A 257 1.44 -31.98 7.54
N ARG A 258 1.64 -33.02 8.33
CA ARG A 258 2.89 -33.25 9.10
C ARG A 258 4.14 -33.49 8.26
N LYS A 259 4.02 -33.60 6.92
CA LYS A 259 5.17 -33.68 6.01
C LYS A 259 5.88 -32.35 5.80
N TRP A 260 5.22 -31.24 6.09
CA TRP A 260 5.74 -29.89 5.87
C TRP A 260 5.93 -29.13 7.17
N PRO A 261 6.88 -28.18 7.23
CA PRO A 261 7.00 -27.29 8.38
C PRO A 261 5.70 -26.51 8.65
N LEU A 262 5.39 -26.31 9.93
CA LEU A 262 4.36 -25.38 10.40
C LEU A 262 5.07 -24.19 11.06
N ILE A 263 4.82 -22.98 10.56
CA ILE A 263 5.37 -21.73 11.09
C ILE A 263 4.29 -21.06 11.92
N ILE A 264 4.66 -20.50 13.08
CA ILE A 264 3.79 -19.69 13.93
C ILE A 264 4.45 -18.31 14.09
N ASP A 265 3.89 -17.27 13.45
CA ASP A 265 4.45 -15.90 13.33
C ASP A 265 3.36 -14.84 13.60
N PRO A 266 3.57 -13.89 14.54
CA PRO A 266 2.61 -12.85 14.89
C PRO A 266 2.61 -11.54 14.05
N VAL A 267 3.38 -11.38 12.97
CA VAL A 267 3.64 -10.03 12.35
C VAL A 267 2.48 -9.38 11.58
N LEU A 268 1.51 -10.13 11.03
CA LEU A 268 0.32 -9.53 10.41
C LEU A 268 -0.59 -8.96 11.51
N ASP A 269 -0.69 -7.63 11.58
CA ASP A 269 -1.31 -6.97 12.73
C ASP A 269 -2.83 -6.90 12.54
N TYR A 270 -3.35 -6.49 11.38
CA TYR A 270 -4.78 -6.51 11.08
C TYR A 270 -5.03 -6.89 9.62
N SER A 271 -6.09 -7.65 9.37
CA SER A 271 -6.57 -7.97 8.03
C SER A 271 -8.02 -8.46 8.10
N SER A 272 -8.87 -7.91 7.25
CA SER A 272 -10.31 -8.18 7.17
C SER A 272 -10.79 -8.18 5.74
N TYR A 273 -11.85 -8.93 5.45
CA TYR A 273 -12.71 -8.64 4.31
C TYR A 273 -13.56 -7.38 4.59
N LEU A 274 -14.15 -6.83 3.54
CA LEU A 274 -15.23 -5.85 3.59
C LEU A 274 -16.08 -6.04 2.33
N GLY A 275 -17.30 -6.55 2.48
CA GLY A 275 -18.12 -6.84 1.31
C GLY A 275 -19.51 -7.35 1.62
N GLY A 276 -20.31 -7.44 0.56
CA GLY A 276 -21.65 -8.03 0.54
C GLY A 276 -21.70 -9.23 -0.39
N SER A 277 -22.88 -9.54 -0.94
CA SER A 277 -23.06 -10.73 -1.78
C SER A 277 -22.47 -10.63 -3.20
N ASN A 278 -21.95 -9.46 -3.62
CA ASN A 278 -21.46 -9.17 -4.98
C ASN A 278 -20.04 -8.56 -4.98
N ASP A 279 -19.70 -7.75 -6.00
CA ASP A 279 -18.33 -7.25 -6.22
C ASP A 279 -18.02 -5.99 -5.42
N GLU A 280 -16.84 -5.97 -4.79
CA GLU A 280 -16.28 -4.85 -4.05
C GLU A 280 -14.79 -4.57 -4.31
N GLY A 281 -14.39 -3.32 -4.10
CA GLY A 281 -12.99 -2.93 -4.04
C GLY A 281 -12.74 -1.68 -3.21
N ILE A 282 -11.63 -1.66 -2.47
CA ILE A 282 -11.16 -0.46 -1.75
C ILE A 282 -10.11 0.25 -2.60
N PHE A 283 -10.37 1.52 -2.93
CA PHE A 283 -9.50 2.34 -3.80
C PHE A 283 -8.85 3.53 -3.07
N GLY A 284 -9.36 3.89 -1.89
CA GLY A 284 -8.81 4.93 -1.04
C GLY A 284 -8.89 4.58 0.45
N ILE A 285 -7.89 5.05 1.23
CA ILE A 285 -7.84 4.91 2.69
C ILE A 285 -7.38 6.23 3.30
N GLY A 286 -8.09 6.71 4.33
CA GLY A 286 -7.76 7.95 5.05
C GLY A 286 -8.01 7.85 6.55
N PHE A 287 -7.59 8.88 7.29
CA PHE A 287 -7.80 8.98 8.74
C PHE A 287 -8.26 10.39 9.14
N ASP A 288 -9.09 10.49 10.18
CA ASP A 288 -9.37 11.77 10.85
C ASP A 288 -8.33 12.08 11.95
N GLY A 289 -8.47 13.25 12.59
CA GLY A 289 -7.59 13.68 13.69
C GLY A 289 -7.66 12.80 14.96
N GLU A 290 -8.70 11.98 15.10
CA GLU A 290 -8.84 11.01 16.19
C GLU A 290 -8.22 9.64 15.84
N GLY A 291 -7.79 9.46 14.59
CA GLY A 291 -7.23 8.22 14.07
C GLY A 291 -8.29 7.20 13.65
N ASN A 292 -9.56 7.60 13.54
CA ASN A 292 -10.58 6.72 12.95
C ASN A 292 -10.23 6.46 11.49
N LEU A 293 -10.45 5.23 11.06
CA LEU A 293 -10.11 4.76 9.72
C LEU A 293 -11.28 5.01 8.77
N TYR A 294 -11.00 5.50 7.58
CA TYR A 294 -11.96 5.66 6.51
C TYR A 294 -11.49 4.91 5.27
N VAL A 295 -12.41 4.25 4.59
CA VAL A 295 -12.17 3.59 3.32
C VAL A 295 -13.24 4.00 2.32
N ALA A 296 -12.86 4.11 1.05
CA ALA A 296 -13.79 4.30 -0.05
C ALA A 296 -13.44 3.41 -1.23
N GLY A 297 -14.45 3.10 -2.03
CA GLY A 297 -14.28 2.41 -3.30
C GLY A 297 -15.63 2.12 -3.96
N GLU A 298 -15.75 0.99 -4.64
CA GLU A 298 -16.97 0.59 -5.35
C GLU A 298 -17.60 -0.64 -4.74
N THR A 299 -18.93 -0.75 -4.86
CA THR A 299 -19.69 -1.95 -4.53
C THR A 299 -20.87 -2.12 -5.47
N SER A 300 -21.16 -3.37 -5.84
CA SER A 300 -22.40 -3.77 -6.52
C SER A 300 -23.36 -4.53 -5.60
N SER A 301 -23.01 -4.65 -4.31
CA SER A 301 -23.82 -5.33 -3.31
C SER A 301 -24.97 -4.48 -2.83
N LEU A 302 -26.16 -5.07 -2.80
CA LEU A 302 -27.35 -4.48 -2.17
C LEU A 302 -27.38 -4.70 -0.65
N ASP A 303 -26.47 -5.54 -0.15
CA ASP A 303 -26.32 -5.96 1.24
C ASP A 303 -24.90 -5.67 1.76
N PHE A 304 -24.24 -4.64 1.22
CA PHE A 304 -22.95 -4.18 1.75
C PHE A 304 -23.13 -3.76 3.22
N PRO A 305 -22.10 -3.88 4.08
CA PRO A 305 -22.26 -3.56 5.51
C PRO A 305 -22.79 -2.15 5.73
N GLU A 306 -23.97 -2.05 6.35
CA GLU A 306 -24.69 -0.81 6.62
C GLU A 306 -24.67 -0.48 8.11
N GLU A 307 -24.31 0.76 8.43
CA GLU A 307 -24.39 1.32 9.78
C GLU A 307 -24.55 2.84 9.63
N ASN A 308 -25.62 3.45 10.12
CA ASN A 308 -25.80 4.92 10.22
C ASN A 308 -25.45 5.78 8.96
N GLY A 309 -25.69 5.29 7.73
CA GLY A 309 -25.34 5.98 6.48
C GLY A 309 -26.37 6.99 5.96
N ALA A 310 -25.93 7.94 5.11
CA ALA A 310 -26.80 8.88 4.40
C ALA A 310 -27.64 8.23 3.29
N GLN A 311 -27.03 7.31 2.53
CA GLN A 311 -27.70 6.45 1.56
C GLN A 311 -27.47 5.00 1.97
N THR A 312 -28.57 4.27 2.15
CA THR A 312 -28.56 2.92 2.74
C THR A 312 -28.87 1.82 1.72
N HIS A 313 -28.83 2.10 0.42
CA HIS A 313 -29.02 1.09 -0.62
C HIS A 313 -28.28 1.55 -1.88
N ALA A 314 -27.69 0.62 -2.64
CA ALA A 314 -27.17 0.95 -3.97
C ALA A 314 -28.33 1.33 -4.92
N ALA A 315 -28.10 2.35 -5.73
CA ALA A 315 -29.05 2.84 -6.73
C ALA A 315 -28.75 2.32 -8.14
N GLY A 316 -27.52 1.83 -8.38
CA GLY A 316 -27.01 1.43 -9.68
C GLY A 316 -26.37 0.05 -9.74
N SER A 317 -25.62 -0.19 -10.82
CA SER A 317 -24.90 -1.46 -11.03
C SER A 317 -23.62 -1.56 -10.22
N TYR A 318 -22.98 -0.41 -9.98
CA TYR A 318 -21.92 -0.19 -9.00
C TYR A 318 -22.10 1.23 -8.50
N ASP A 319 -22.05 1.41 -7.19
CA ASP A 319 -22.05 2.71 -6.54
C ASP A 319 -20.74 2.88 -5.77
N ALA A 320 -20.33 4.13 -5.58
CA ALA A 320 -19.27 4.42 -4.63
C ALA A 320 -19.76 4.12 -3.21
N PHE A 321 -18.86 3.75 -2.31
CA PHE A 321 -19.14 3.68 -0.88
C PHE A 321 -18.09 4.42 -0.05
N VAL A 322 -18.49 4.80 1.16
CA VAL A 322 -17.57 5.23 2.22
C VAL A 322 -17.93 4.53 3.52
N SER A 323 -16.93 3.91 4.15
CA SER A 323 -17.06 3.29 5.46
C SER A 323 -16.06 3.89 6.45
N LYS A 324 -16.54 4.25 7.64
CA LYS A 324 -15.73 4.71 8.77
C LYS A 324 -15.66 3.60 9.82
N PHE A 325 -14.46 3.31 10.31
CA PHE A 325 -14.19 2.38 11.40
C PHE A 325 -13.53 3.10 12.57
N ASP A 326 -13.58 2.47 13.75
CA ASP A 326 -12.75 2.88 14.87
C ASP A 326 -11.24 2.78 14.54
N PRO A 327 -10.34 3.37 15.35
CA PRO A 327 -8.90 3.36 15.04
C PRO A 327 -8.27 1.97 14.98
N SER A 328 -8.91 0.96 15.58
CA SER A 328 -8.50 -0.43 15.46
C SER A 328 -8.85 -1.06 14.12
N GLY A 329 -9.85 -0.52 13.40
CA GLY A 329 -10.45 -1.10 12.20
C GLY A 329 -11.53 -2.15 12.50
N THR A 330 -11.76 -2.48 13.78
CA THR A 330 -12.58 -3.65 14.17
C THR A 330 -14.07 -3.35 14.30
N ARG A 331 -14.45 -2.09 14.42
CA ARG A 331 -15.85 -1.68 14.57
C ARG A 331 -16.22 -0.66 13.51
N LEU A 332 -17.18 -1.01 12.67
CA LEU A 332 -17.83 -0.09 11.74
C LEU A 332 -18.59 0.97 12.55
N ILE A 333 -18.34 2.24 12.26
CA ILE A 333 -18.99 3.41 12.86
C ILE A 333 -20.12 3.88 11.96
N TYR A 334 -19.83 4.03 10.67
CA TYR A 334 -20.85 4.21 9.65
C TYR A 334 -20.41 3.65 8.30
N SER A 335 -21.38 3.40 7.43
CA SER A 335 -21.17 3.07 6.01
C SER A 335 -22.29 3.68 5.18
N THR A 336 -21.96 4.28 4.04
CA THR A 336 -22.93 4.89 3.12
C THR A 336 -22.54 4.63 1.68
N TYR A 337 -23.55 4.43 0.83
CA TYR A 337 -23.41 4.46 -0.61
C TYR A 337 -23.37 5.92 -1.12
N LEU A 338 -22.89 6.11 -2.35
CA LEU A 338 -22.93 7.36 -3.10
C LEU A 338 -22.99 7.04 -4.60
N GLY A 339 -24.16 7.17 -5.20
CA GLY A 339 -24.36 6.83 -6.61
C GLY A 339 -25.77 7.13 -7.10
N GLY A 340 -25.96 7.00 -8.40
CA GLY A 340 -27.24 7.10 -9.09
C GLY A 340 -27.63 5.76 -9.75
N SER A 341 -28.43 5.83 -10.81
CA SER A 341 -29.03 4.64 -11.43
C SER A 341 -28.10 3.74 -12.27
N ARG A 342 -26.81 4.10 -12.43
CA ARG A 342 -25.86 3.46 -13.34
C ARG A 342 -24.56 3.07 -12.64
N PHE A 343 -23.42 3.22 -13.29
CA PHE A 343 -22.11 2.91 -12.74
C PHE A 343 -21.52 4.21 -12.21
N ASP A 344 -21.24 4.25 -10.91
CA ASP A 344 -20.55 5.35 -10.26
C ASP A 344 -19.51 4.75 -9.31
N ASP A 345 -18.25 5.16 -9.40
CA ASP A 345 -17.15 4.62 -8.58
C ASP A 345 -16.41 5.71 -7.81
N ALA A 346 -15.86 5.39 -6.64
CA ALA A 346 -14.92 6.27 -5.94
C ALA A 346 -13.49 5.86 -6.27
N ILE A 347 -12.68 6.81 -6.71
CA ILE A 347 -11.29 6.54 -7.11
C ILE A 347 -10.29 6.84 -6.00
N GLY A 348 -10.79 7.44 -4.92
CA GLY A 348 -10.00 7.94 -3.81
C GLY A 348 -10.80 8.61 -2.71
N ILE A 349 -10.13 8.85 -1.59
CA ILE A 349 -10.67 9.49 -0.40
C ILE A 349 -9.62 10.37 0.25
N GLN A 350 -9.99 11.60 0.58
CA GLN A 350 -9.20 12.46 1.45
C GLN A 350 -10.02 12.83 2.67
N VAL A 351 -9.40 12.82 3.86
CA VAL A 351 -10.08 13.13 5.12
C VAL A 351 -9.32 14.26 5.82
N ASN A 352 -10.02 15.35 6.15
CA ASN A 352 -9.38 16.44 6.88
C ASN A 352 -9.31 16.16 8.39
N GLU A 353 -8.61 17.01 9.14
CA GLU A 353 -8.43 16.82 10.60
C GLU A 353 -9.77 16.79 11.36
N ALA A 354 -10.80 17.49 10.87
CA ALA A 354 -12.14 17.51 11.45
C ALA A 354 -12.99 16.26 11.10
N GLY A 355 -12.49 15.39 10.22
CA GLY A 355 -13.14 14.17 9.78
C GLY A 355 -14.09 14.34 8.59
N SER A 356 -14.16 15.52 7.96
CA SER A 356 -14.91 15.68 6.70
C SER A 356 -14.23 14.87 5.60
N VAL A 357 -15.05 14.18 4.81
CA VAL A 357 -14.58 13.23 3.81
C VAL A 357 -14.77 13.82 2.42
N TYR A 358 -13.72 13.84 1.62
CA TYR A 358 -13.73 14.25 0.23
C TYR A 358 -13.55 13.03 -0.65
N ILE A 359 -14.39 12.90 -1.66
CA ILE A 359 -14.43 11.76 -2.57
C ILE A 359 -14.43 12.33 -3.97
N ALA A 360 -13.74 11.66 -4.88
CA ALA A 360 -13.89 11.91 -6.30
C ALA A 360 -13.95 10.57 -7.02
N GLY A 361 -14.41 10.62 -8.27
CA GLY A 361 -14.46 9.44 -9.11
C GLY A 361 -15.26 9.67 -10.36
N LEU A 362 -15.83 8.60 -10.90
CA LEU A 362 -16.54 8.62 -12.17
C LEU A 362 -18.03 8.47 -11.90
N ALA A 363 -18.82 9.25 -12.64
CA ALA A 363 -20.26 9.08 -12.70
C ALA A 363 -20.67 8.76 -14.13
N GLN A 364 -21.44 7.68 -14.32
CA GLN A 364 -22.18 7.42 -15.56
C GLN A 364 -23.67 7.66 -15.37
N SER A 365 -24.09 7.92 -14.13
CA SER A 365 -25.46 8.25 -13.76
C SER A 365 -25.76 9.70 -14.08
N ALA A 366 -26.84 9.95 -14.82
CA ALA A 366 -27.37 11.31 -15.02
C ALA A 366 -28.11 11.84 -13.77
N ASP A 367 -28.44 10.93 -12.85
CA ASP A 367 -29.10 11.16 -11.58
C ASP A 367 -28.18 10.98 -10.38
N PHE A 368 -26.85 11.05 -10.57
CA PHE A 368 -25.89 11.08 -9.46
C PHE A 368 -26.24 12.21 -8.47
N PRO A 369 -26.11 12.00 -7.15
CA PRO A 369 -26.50 12.99 -6.13
C PRO A 369 -25.71 14.29 -6.27
N ALA A 370 -26.31 15.31 -6.88
CA ALA A 370 -25.74 16.65 -7.00
C ALA A 370 -26.37 17.58 -5.94
N VAL A 371 -25.58 17.98 -4.96
CA VAL A 371 -26.01 18.83 -3.82
C VAL A 371 -25.07 20.00 -3.74
N ASN A 372 -25.58 21.24 -3.70
CA ASN A 372 -24.73 22.44 -3.78
C ASN A 372 -23.70 22.25 -4.91
N ALA A 373 -24.16 22.19 -6.16
CA ALA A 373 -23.30 21.76 -7.26
C ALA A 373 -22.92 22.93 -8.14
N ARG A 374 -21.61 23.06 -8.43
CA ARG A 374 -21.11 23.92 -9.51
C ARG A 374 -21.68 23.49 -10.86
N GLN A 375 -21.65 22.19 -11.11
CA GLN A 375 -22.24 21.54 -12.27
C GLN A 375 -23.32 20.56 -11.77
N PRO A 376 -24.59 20.98 -11.73
CA PRO A 376 -25.69 20.18 -11.16
C PRO A 376 -26.20 19.08 -12.07
N ALA A 377 -25.73 19.02 -13.32
CA ALA A 377 -26.19 18.06 -14.32
C ALA A 377 -25.00 17.43 -15.03
N PHE A 378 -25.16 16.17 -15.40
CA PHE A 378 -24.23 15.42 -16.24
C PHE A 378 -23.90 16.21 -17.52
N GLY A 379 -22.62 16.42 -17.79
CA GLY A 379 -22.09 17.23 -18.89
C GLY A 379 -22.43 16.68 -20.27
N GLY A 380 -22.69 15.37 -20.34
CA GLY A 380 -23.03 14.64 -21.54
C GLY A 380 -22.08 13.46 -21.73
N GLY A 381 -22.07 12.88 -22.93
CA GLY A 381 -21.14 11.80 -23.23
C GLY A 381 -21.38 10.52 -22.40
N PRO A 382 -20.35 9.64 -22.31
CA PRO A 382 -20.49 8.36 -21.61
C PRO A 382 -20.08 8.38 -20.14
N THR A 383 -19.24 9.31 -19.69
CA THR A 383 -18.74 9.38 -18.29
C THR A 383 -18.25 10.78 -17.96
N ASP A 384 -18.71 11.31 -16.83
CA ASP A 384 -18.19 12.54 -16.19
C ASP A 384 -17.39 12.17 -14.95
N GLY A 385 -16.51 13.05 -14.52
CA GLY A 385 -15.99 13.01 -13.16
C GLY A 385 -17.01 13.53 -12.15
N PHE A 386 -16.85 13.18 -10.88
CA PHE A 386 -17.51 13.89 -9.79
C PHE A 386 -16.53 14.25 -8.66
N VAL A 387 -16.92 15.24 -7.86
CA VAL A 387 -16.29 15.57 -6.58
C VAL A 387 -17.39 15.76 -5.55
N ALA A 388 -17.25 15.10 -4.40
CA ALA A 388 -18.21 15.10 -3.31
C ALA A 388 -17.53 15.32 -1.95
N LYS A 389 -18.28 15.87 -1.00
CA LYS A 389 -17.88 16.03 0.39
C LYS A 389 -18.98 15.56 1.33
N LEU A 390 -18.64 14.63 2.23
CA LEU A 390 -19.52 14.15 3.29
C LEU A 390 -19.14 14.79 4.63
N SER A 391 -20.15 14.97 5.49
CA SER A 391 -19.95 15.37 6.88
C SER A 391 -19.17 14.30 7.67
N PRO A 392 -18.49 14.66 8.77
CA PRO A 392 -17.73 13.69 9.57
C PRO A 392 -18.51 12.50 10.12
N SER A 393 -19.83 12.66 10.23
CA SER A 393 -20.77 11.62 10.66
C SER A 393 -21.22 10.70 9.54
N GLY A 394 -20.94 11.03 8.28
CA GLY A 394 -21.42 10.28 7.11
C GLY A 394 -22.90 10.47 6.78
N SER A 395 -23.64 11.28 7.56
CA SER A 395 -25.10 11.43 7.42
C SER A 395 -25.54 12.54 6.45
N GLU A 396 -24.61 13.39 5.99
CA GLU A 396 -24.93 14.52 5.11
C GLU A 396 -23.91 14.63 3.96
N LEU A 397 -24.43 14.79 2.74
CA LEU A 397 -23.66 15.20 1.58
C LEU A 397 -23.60 16.73 1.56
N GLU A 398 -22.48 17.30 2.03
CA GLU A 398 -22.29 18.75 2.16
C GLU A 398 -22.23 19.43 0.79
N PHE A 399 -21.51 18.82 -0.15
CA PHE A 399 -21.61 19.16 -1.57
C PHE A 399 -21.30 17.95 -2.45
N SER A 400 -21.76 18.01 -3.69
CA SER A 400 -21.39 17.09 -4.76
C SER A 400 -21.65 17.74 -6.11
N THR A 401 -20.69 17.63 -7.03
CA THR A 401 -20.77 18.22 -8.37
C THR A 401 -20.21 17.25 -9.40
N TYR A 402 -20.80 17.25 -10.60
CA TYR A 402 -20.14 16.68 -11.77
C TYR A 402 -18.94 17.56 -12.17
N LEU A 403 -18.04 16.99 -12.97
CA LEU A 403 -16.90 17.66 -13.60
C LEU A 403 -16.64 17.00 -14.96
N GLY A 404 -17.19 17.57 -16.01
CA GLY A 404 -17.06 17.03 -17.36
C GLY A 404 -17.74 17.88 -18.43
N GLY A 405 -17.59 17.44 -19.68
CA GLY A 405 -18.16 18.01 -20.89
C GLY A 405 -18.93 16.94 -21.68
N ARG A 406 -18.91 17.01 -23.01
CA ARG A 406 -19.71 16.09 -23.85
C ARG A 406 -19.04 14.75 -24.17
N GLY A 407 -17.79 14.59 -23.77
CA GLY A 407 -16.94 13.44 -24.06
C GLY A 407 -16.83 12.47 -22.89
N TYR A 408 -15.65 11.88 -22.77
CA TYR A 408 -15.20 11.09 -21.63
C TYR A 408 -14.33 11.98 -20.75
N ASP A 409 -14.73 12.10 -19.49
CA ASP A 409 -14.04 12.91 -18.49
C ASP A 409 -13.75 12.05 -17.27
N TYR A 410 -12.52 11.54 -17.21
CA TYR A 410 -12.12 10.61 -16.17
C TYR A 410 -11.31 11.33 -15.10
N VAL A 411 -11.90 11.54 -13.92
CA VAL A 411 -11.13 11.89 -12.72
C VAL A 411 -10.34 10.66 -12.29
N LYS A 412 -9.03 10.83 -12.18
CA LYS A 412 -8.08 9.76 -11.87
C LYS A 412 -7.25 10.07 -10.63
N ALA A 413 -7.33 11.24 -10.02
CA ALA A 413 -6.56 11.56 -8.82
C ALA A 413 -7.28 12.63 -7.99
N LEU A 414 -7.11 12.57 -6.66
CA LEU A 414 -7.70 13.49 -5.69
C LEU A 414 -6.62 13.95 -4.70
N ALA A 415 -6.64 15.21 -4.31
CA ALA A 415 -5.86 15.75 -3.21
C ALA A 415 -6.58 16.94 -2.56
N ILE A 416 -6.28 17.23 -1.29
CA ILE A 416 -6.77 18.42 -0.59
C ILE A 416 -5.60 19.22 -0.02
N ASP A 417 -5.76 20.53 0.11
CA ASP A 417 -4.79 21.38 0.82
C ASP A 417 -5.27 21.79 2.22
N HIS A 418 -4.43 22.54 2.92
CA HIS A 418 -4.69 22.99 4.29
C HIS A 418 -5.84 24.01 4.43
N GLU A 419 -6.35 24.53 3.31
CA GLU A 419 -7.54 25.39 3.26
C GLU A 419 -8.78 24.60 2.81
N ASP A 420 -8.71 23.26 2.84
CA ASP A 420 -9.78 22.35 2.40
C ASP A 420 -10.16 22.52 0.92
N ARG A 421 -9.25 23.08 0.10
CA ARG A 421 -9.47 23.21 -1.35
C ARG A 421 -9.18 21.87 -2.02
N VAL A 422 -10.05 21.48 -2.94
CA VAL A 422 -9.98 20.16 -3.58
C VAL A 422 -9.27 20.25 -4.91
N TYR A 423 -8.33 19.36 -5.15
CA TYR A 423 -7.61 19.22 -6.40
C TYR A 423 -7.95 17.88 -7.01
N VAL A 424 -8.25 17.87 -8.30
CA VAL A 424 -8.45 16.64 -9.07
C VAL A 424 -7.68 16.69 -10.37
N ALA A 425 -7.21 15.54 -10.82
CA ALA A 425 -6.54 15.38 -12.10
C ALA A 425 -7.03 14.11 -12.79
N GLY A 426 -6.83 14.05 -14.10
CA GLY A 426 -7.21 12.89 -14.90
C GLY A 426 -7.02 13.14 -16.38
N TYR A 427 -7.91 12.59 -17.20
CA TYR A 427 -7.92 12.85 -18.64
C TYR A 427 -9.31 13.13 -19.16
N THR A 428 -9.36 13.92 -20.22
CA THR A 428 -10.59 14.35 -20.88
C THR A 428 -10.41 14.32 -22.38
N ASN A 429 -11.43 13.87 -23.10
CA ASN A 429 -11.51 14.08 -24.55
C ASN A 429 -12.56 15.14 -24.95
N SER A 430 -13.14 15.82 -23.95
CA SER A 430 -14.16 16.86 -24.11
C SER A 430 -13.52 18.15 -24.58
N LEU A 431 -13.97 18.67 -25.73
CA LEU A 431 -13.58 20.00 -26.23
C LEU A 431 -14.20 21.15 -25.41
N ASP A 432 -15.23 20.84 -24.62
CA ASP A 432 -15.96 21.75 -23.75
C ASP A 432 -15.77 21.43 -22.27
N PHE A 433 -14.64 20.79 -21.92
CA PHE A 433 -14.29 20.54 -20.51
C PHE A 433 -14.27 21.86 -19.72
N PRO A 434 -14.78 21.88 -18.48
CA PRO A 434 -14.75 23.07 -17.63
C PRO A 434 -13.33 23.61 -17.41
N ILE A 435 -13.02 24.75 -18.01
CA ILE A 435 -11.75 25.48 -17.81
C ILE A 435 -11.95 26.86 -17.20
N THR A 436 -10.90 27.41 -16.60
CA THR A 436 -10.90 28.79 -16.09
C THR A 436 -10.18 29.76 -17.03
N SER A 437 -10.49 31.05 -16.91
CA SER A 437 -9.90 32.08 -17.78
C SER A 437 -8.37 32.23 -17.63
N ASN A 438 -7.82 31.81 -16.49
CA ASN A 438 -6.40 31.80 -16.16
C ASN A 438 -5.71 30.44 -16.41
N ALA A 439 -6.40 29.48 -17.04
CA ALA A 439 -5.83 28.17 -17.35
C ALA A 439 -4.50 28.29 -18.11
N PHE A 440 -3.53 27.43 -17.75
CA PHE A 440 -2.27 27.27 -18.48
C PHE A 440 -2.52 26.90 -19.94
N GLN A 441 -3.37 25.92 -20.19
CA GLN A 441 -3.81 25.48 -21.51
C GLN A 441 -5.35 25.52 -21.57
N LYS A 442 -5.86 26.27 -22.55
CA LYS A 442 -7.30 26.60 -22.70
C LYS A 442 -8.03 25.75 -23.72
N GLU A 443 -7.31 24.95 -24.49
CA GLU A 443 -7.90 24.13 -25.54
C GLU A 443 -7.22 22.77 -25.47
N CYS A 444 -8.02 21.71 -25.60
CA CYS A 444 -7.49 20.38 -25.88
C CYS A 444 -6.88 20.40 -27.30
N ASP A 445 -5.60 20.08 -27.45
CA ASP A 445 -4.89 20.32 -28.72
C ASP A 445 -5.33 19.32 -29.83
N GLN A 446 -4.96 19.64 -31.08
CA GLN A 446 -5.51 19.23 -32.39
C GLN A 446 -5.54 17.73 -32.74
N GLY A 447 -6.22 16.96 -31.91
CA GLY A 447 -6.68 15.61 -32.21
C GLY A 447 -8.18 15.58 -32.49
N ALA A 448 -8.72 16.47 -33.33
CA ALA A 448 -10.16 16.52 -33.62
C ALA A 448 -10.61 15.28 -34.41
N TYR A 449 -10.76 14.15 -33.72
CA TYR A 449 -11.48 13.00 -34.23
C TYR A 449 -12.97 13.31 -34.07
N ILE A 450 -13.55 13.96 -35.10
CA ILE A 450 -14.99 14.25 -35.23
C ILE A 450 -15.69 14.72 -33.93
N GLY A 451 -15.35 15.92 -33.46
CA GLY A 451 -16.06 16.57 -32.35
C GLY A 451 -15.53 16.27 -30.94
N PHE A 452 -14.47 15.46 -30.81
CA PHE A 452 -13.73 15.19 -29.58
C PHE A 452 -12.23 15.39 -29.83
N CYS A 453 -11.43 15.65 -28.78
CA CYS A 453 -9.97 15.56 -28.90
C CYS A 453 -9.47 14.11 -28.70
N ILE A 454 -8.17 13.85 -28.89
CA ILE A 454 -7.60 12.50 -28.70
C ILE A 454 -7.58 12.12 -27.21
N GLY A 455 -7.45 13.11 -26.32
CA GLY A 455 -7.46 12.95 -24.88
C GLY A 455 -6.26 13.67 -24.26
N ASP A 456 -6.50 14.77 -23.57
CA ASP A 456 -5.47 15.48 -22.81
C ASP A 456 -5.62 15.17 -21.33
N ALA A 457 -4.51 15.23 -20.58
CA ALA A 457 -4.63 15.28 -19.13
C ALA A 457 -5.32 16.59 -18.72
N PHE A 458 -5.95 16.62 -17.55
CA PHE A 458 -6.45 17.86 -16.96
C PHE A 458 -6.06 17.97 -15.48
N VAL A 459 -6.08 19.20 -14.97
CA VAL A 459 -5.95 19.50 -13.55
C VAL A 459 -6.96 20.58 -13.19
N ALA A 460 -7.81 20.30 -12.19
CA ALA A 460 -8.78 21.24 -11.67
C ALA A 460 -8.61 21.42 -10.16
N LYS A 461 -8.85 22.64 -9.69
CA LYS A 461 -8.87 23.02 -8.28
C LYS A 461 -10.21 23.69 -7.95
N LEU A 462 -10.96 23.10 -7.03
CA LEU A 462 -12.17 23.68 -6.45
C LEU A 462 -11.85 24.40 -5.14
N ASP A 463 -12.63 25.42 -4.80
CA ASP A 463 -12.62 25.96 -3.46
C ASP A 463 -13.20 24.97 -2.43
N SER A 464 -13.10 25.28 -1.14
CA SER A 464 -13.57 24.41 -0.07
C SER A 464 -15.09 24.22 0.00
N SER A 465 -15.85 25.04 -0.76
CA SER A 465 -17.30 24.89 -0.90
C SER A 465 -17.69 23.96 -2.04
N GLY A 466 -16.75 23.60 -2.93
CA GLY A 466 -17.02 22.87 -4.16
C GLY A 466 -17.77 23.67 -5.24
N GLN A 467 -18.13 24.94 -4.99
CA GLN A 467 -18.96 25.74 -5.90
C GLN A 467 -18.15 26.44 -6.99
N ASN A 468 -16.86 26.70 -6.76
CA ASN A 468 -16.05 27.48 -7.69
C ASN A 468 -14.80 26.73 -8.10
N LEU A 469 -14.51 26.75 -9.41
CA LEU A 469 -13.19 26.39 -9.93
C LEU A 469 -12.24 27.55 -9.68
N VAL A 470 -11.27 27.36 -8.78
CA VAL A 470 -10.14 28.29 -8.57
C VAL A 470 -9.27 28.31 -9.82
N TYR A 471 -8.99 27.13 -10.37
CA TYR A 471 -8.47 26.97 -11.72
C TYR A 471 -8.91 25.63 -12.32
N SER A 472 -8.91 25.53 -13.64
CA SER A 472 -9.00 24.26 -14.35
C SER A 472 -8.35 24.40 -15.72
N THR A 473 -7.45 23.48 -16.06
CA THR A 473 -6.60 23.55 -17.25
C THR A 473 -6.47 22.18 -17.89
N TYR A 474 -6.36 22.16 -19.22
CA TYR A 474 -5.77 21.03 -19.93
C TYR A 474 -4.26 20.97 -19.65
N LEU A 475 -3.66 19.81 -19.92
CA LEU A 475 -2.23 19.56 -19.89
C LEU A 475 -1.92 18.44 -20.90
N GLY A 476 -1.58 18.80 -22.12
CA GLY A 476 -1.34 17.82 -23.16
C GLY A 476 -0.71 18.39 -24.42
N GLY A 477 -0.70 17.57 -25.47
CA GLY A 477 -0.21 17.89 -26.79
C GLY A 477 -1.06 17.22 -27.87
N SER A 478 -0.41 16.81 -28.96
CA SER A 478 -1.08 16.33 -30.17
C SER A 478 -1.54 14.87 -30.14
N SER A 479 -1.38 14.16 -29.03
CA SER A 479 -1.62 12.72 -28.86
C SER A 479 -2.26 12.46 -27.50
N PHE A 480 -2.36 11.19 -27.07
CA PHE A 480 -3.04 10.85 -25.82
C PHE A 480 -2.15 11.14 -24.61
N GLU A 481 -2.71 11.90 -23.67
CA GLU A 481 -2.15 12.14 -22.35
C GLU A 481 -3.16 11.75 -21.27
N ALA A 482 -2.66 11.21 -20.17
CA ALA A 482 -3.47 10.98 -18.98
C ALA A 482 -2.69 11.23 -17.71
N ALA A 483 -3.25 12.05 -16.82
CA ALA A 483 -2.80 12.12 -15.43
C ALA A 483 -3.33 10.91 -14.67
N ALA A 484 -2.46 10.33 -13.85
CA ALA A 484 -2.77 9.23 -12.96
C ALA A 484 -2.61 9.64 -11.48
N GLY A 485 -1.53 10.34 -11.10
CA GLY A 485 -1.30 10.78 -9.72
C GLY A 485 -1.27 12.30 -9.55
N LEU A 486 -1.65 12.77 -8.36
CA LEU A 486 -1.69 14.19 -7.97
C LEU A 486 -1.25 14.45 -6.50
N ALA A 487 -0.12 15.08 -6.28
CA ALA A 487 0.25 15.57 -4.95
C ALA A 487 0.16 17.10 -4.87
N VAL A 488 -0.17 17.64 -3.70
CA VAL A 488 -0.23 19.08 -3.47
C VAL A 488 0.70 19.46 -2.32
N ASP A 489 1.52 20.50 -2.52
CA ASP A 489 2.40 20.99 -1.47
C ASP A 489 1.73 22.06 -0.59
N GLN A 490 2.39 22.44 0.52
CA GLN A 490 1.87 23.43 1.46
C GLN A 490 1.65 24.85 0.87
N HIS A 491 2.19 25.14 -0.32
CA HIS A 491 1.96 26.40 -1.04
C HIS A 491 0.79 26.28 -2.04
N GLY A 492 0.08 25.15 -2.04
CA GLY A 492 -1.03 24.88 -2.95
C GLY A 492 -0.59 24.62 -4.39
N GLN A 493 0.66 24.22 -4.62
CA GLN A 493 1.17 23.85 -5.95
C GLN A 493 0.88 22.38 -6.23
N ALA A 494 0.29 22.09 -7.39
CA ALA A 494 -0.04 20.73 -7.82
C ALA A 494 1.13 20.07 -8.55
N TYR A 495 1.43 18.83 -8.18
CA TYR A 495 2.40 17.94 -8.81
C TYR A 495 1.63 16.77 -9.42
N VAL A 496 1.76 16.58 -10.72
CA VAL A 496 0.96 15.63 -11.50
C VAL A 496 1.90 14.66 -12.18
N ALA A 497 1.58 13.37 -12.10
CA ALA A 497 2.28 12.34 -12.86
C ALA A 497 1.30 11.52 -13.68
N GLY A 498 1.76 11.02 -14.82
CA GLY A 498 0.94 10.22 -15.71
C GLY A 498 1.71 9.70 -16.92
N GLN A 499 1.00 9.49 -18.02
CA GLN A 499 1.56 9.10 -19.32
C GLN A 499 1.37 10.21 -20.34
N ALA A 500 2.39 10.45 -21.16
CA ALA A 500 2.31 11.32 -22.32
C ALA A 500 2.83 10.62 -23.57
N ALA A 501 2.06 10.66 -24.65
CA ALA A 501 2.45 10.14 -25.96
C ALA A 501 2.82 11.26 -26.96
N SER A 502 2.55 12.51 -26.59
CA SER A 502 2.83 13.68 -27.39
C SER A 502 4.31 14.07 -27.41
N ARG A 503 4.89 14.16 -28.61
CA ARG A 503 6.23 14.79 -28.80
C ARG A 503 6.24 16.28 -28.47
N ASN A 504 5.09 16.93 -28.49
CA ASN A 504 4.88 18.33 -28.14
C ASN A 504 4.28 18.52 -26.73
N PHE A 505 4.32 17.49 -25.87
CA PHE A 505 3.90 17.66 -24.47
C PHE A 505 4.69 18.81 -23.82
N PRO A 506 4.04 19.69 -23.04
CA PRO A 506 4.68 20.89 -22.51
C PRO A 506 5.72 20.52 -21.44
N THR A 507 7.00 20.63 -21.78
CA THR A 507 8.13 20.48 -20.86
C THR A 507 8.68 21.83 -20.41
N ARG A 508 9.25 21.88 -19.19
CA ARG A 508 9.91 23.08 -18.65
C ARG A 508 10.96 22.68 -17.63
N ASN A 509 12.20 23.14 -17.81
CA ASN A 509 13.34 22.72 -16.99
C ASN A 509 13.44 21.18 -16.80
N PRO A 510 13.30 20.36 -17.86
CA PRO A 510 13.15 18.92 -17.71
C PRO A 510 14.45 18.21 -17.32
N TYR A 511 14.33 17.10 -16.59
CA TYR A 511 15.37 16.06 -16.51
C TYR A 511 15.51 15.33 -17.86
N GLN A 512 14.38 14.93 -18.45
CA GLN A 512 14.28 14.32 -19.78
C GLN A 512 13.37 15.19 -20.66
N ALA A 513 13.96 15.82 -21.68
CA ALA A 513 13.30 16.85 -22.49
C ALA A 513 12.37 16.31 -23.60
N SER A 514 12.55 15.05 -23.99
CA SER A 514 11.84 14.43 -25.11
C SER A 514 11.45 12.99 -24.76
N LEU A 515 10.37 12.51 -25.38
CA LEU A 515 10.00 11.09 -25.36
C LEU A 515 11.15 10.23 -25.90
N SER A 516 11.40 9.12 -25.20
CA SER A 516 12.36 8.10 -25.62
C SER A 516 11.67 6.89 -26.28
N GLY A 517 10.38 6.69 -26.03
CA GLY A 517 9.57 5.62 -26.58
C GLY A 517 8.26 6.08 -27.25
N PRO A 518 7.30 5.17 -27.48
CA PRO A 518 5.95 5.49 -27.96
C PRO A 518 5.10 6.31 -26.97
N GLY A 519 5.50 6.35 -25.69
CA GLY A 519 4.94 7.21 -24.67
C GLY A 519 5.67 6.96 -23.36
N ASP A 520 5.98 8.04 -22.64
CA ASP A 520 6.78 7.97 -21.42
C ASP A 520 5.96 8.49 -20.24
N ALA A 521 6.40 8.17 -19.02
CA ALA A 521 5.85 8.81 -17.85
C ALA A 521 6.18 10.31 -17.89
N PHE A 522 5.30 11.15 -17.34
CA PHE A 522 5.61 12.57 -17.12
C PHE A 522 5.49 12.94 -15.65
N VAL A 523 6.17 14.02 -15.27
CA VAL A 523 6.02 14.69 -13.98
C VAL A 523 5.95 16.20 -14.23
N THR A 524 4.82 16.82 -13.88
CA THR A 524 4.56 18.25 -14.06
C THR A 524 4.21 18.91 -12.74
N LYS A 525 4.84 20.04 -12.43
CA LYS A 525 4.44 20.90 -11.33
C LYS A 525 3.81 22.17 -11.87
N LEU A 526 2.58 22.46 -11.46
CA LEU A 526 1.89 23.72 -11.75
C LEU A 526 2.11 24.75 -10.62
N ASN A 527 2.08 26.03 -10.98
CA ASN A 527 1.99 27.08 -9.97
C ASN A 527 0.63 27.03 -9.24
N ALA A 528 0.53 27.70 -8.09
CA ALA A 528 -0.68 27.64 -7.26
C ALA A 528 -1.95 28.24 -7.94
N ALA A 529 -1.76 29.02 -9.01
CA ALA A 529 -2.82 29.61 -9.81
C ALA A 529 -3.25 28.72 -10.99
N GLY A 530 -2.57 27.61 -11.25
CA GLY A 530 -2.81 26.74 -12.42
C GLY A 530 -2.55 27.42 -13.77
N SER A 531 -1.84 28.55 -13.78
CA SER A 531 -1.66 29.40 -14.97
C SER A 531 -0.30 29.21 -15.65
N ASP A 532 0.62 28.50 -14.99
CA ASP A 532 1.96 28.26 -15.52
C ASP A 532 2.54 26.96 -14.94
N ILE A 533 3.45 26.34 -15.70
CA ILE A 533 4.26 25.20 -15.27
C ILE A 533 5.50 25.75 -14.55
N GLU A 534 5.87 25.16 -13.41
CA GLU A 534 7.13 25.43 -12.70
C GLU A 534 8.27 24.54 -13.23
N PHE A 535 7.96 23.25 -13.38
CA PHE A 535 8.77 22.27 -14.12
C PHE A 535 7.87 21.22 -14.76
N SER A 536 8.34 20.61 -15.84
CA SER A 536 7.70 19.45 -16.47
C SER A 536 8.76 18.64 -17.20
N THR A 537 8.78 17.33 -16.97
CA THR A 537 9.77 16.39 -17.50
C THR A 537 9.12 15.07 -17.90
N PHE A 538 9.71 14.39 -18.87
CA PHE A 538 9.47 12.96 -19.09
C PHE A 538 10.30 12.10 -18.12
N LEU A 539 9.96 10.81 -18.06
CA LEU A 539 10.72 9.73 -17.44
C LEU A 539 10.41 8.42 -18.18
N GLY A 540 11.36 7.91 -18.96
CA GLY A 540 11.19 6.67 -19.70
C GLY A 540 12.42 6.26 -20.52
N GLY A 541 12.30 5.10 -21.18
CA GLY A 541 13.27 4.51 -22.10
C GLY A 541 12.66 4.26 -23.48
N GLY A 542 13.15 3.28 -24.22
CA GLY A 542 12.70 3.00 -25.59
C GLY A 542 11.31 2.33 -25.70
N GLY A 543 10.77 1.82 -24.60
CA GLY A 543 9.45 1.21 -24.49
C GLY A 543 8.36 2.18 -24.03
N THR A 544 7.14 1.66 -23.79
CA THR A 544 6.07 2.45 -23.18
C THR A 544 6.27 2.51 -21.67
N ASP A 545 6.29 3.72 -21.12
CA ASP A 545 6.41 3.97 -19.69
C ASP A 545 5.24 4.86 -19.22
N ALA A 546 4.71 4.61 -18.03
CA ALA A 546 3.59 5.36 -17.49
C ALA A 546 3.66 5.43 -15.97
N ALA A 547 3.58 6.63 -15.41
CA ALA A 547 3.40 6.78 -13.96
C ALA A 547 1.96 6.43 -13.58
N THR A 548 1.81 5.73 -12.47
CA THR A 548 0.52 5.37 -11.88
C THR A 548 0.21 6.24 -10.67
N ASP A 549 1.21 6.70 -9.92
CA ASP A 549 0.99 7.56 -8.75
C ASP A 549 2.24 8.43 -8.42
N ILE A 550 2.02 9.48 -7.62
CA ILE A 550 3.01 10.46 -7.18
C ILE A 550 2.83 10.80 -5.70
N ALA A 551 3.94 10.92 -4.96
CA ALA A 551 3.94 11.36 -3.57
C ALA A 551 5.11 12.31 -3.28
N LEU A 552 4.98 13.10 -2.22
CA LEU A 552 5.99 14.07 -1.78
C LEU A 552 6.47 13.74 -0.36
N ASP A 553 7.77 13.94 -0.11
CA ASP A 553 8.30 13.98 1.25
C ASP A 553 8.35 15.43 1.81
N PRO A 554 8.67 15.65 3.10
CA PRO A 554 8.74 17.00 3.67
C PRO A 554 9.77 17.94 3.00
N PRO A 555 10.95 17.47 2.56
CA PRO A 555 11.84 18.23 1.67
C PRO A 555 11.27 18.56 0.28
N ARG A 556 10.13 17.96 -0.11
CA ARG A 556 9.47 18.03 -1.42
C ARG A 556 10.23 17.34 -2.53
N HIS A 557 11.01 16.30 -2.22
CA HIS A 557 11.43 15.33 -3.22
C HIS A 557 10.18 14.67 -3.82
N VAL A 558 10.26 14.35 -5.12
CA VAL A 558 9.12 13.83 -5.87
C VAL A 558 9.30 12.34 -6.08
N TYR A 559 8.39 11.54 -5.54
CA TYR A 559 8.38 10.09 -5.69
C TYR A 559 7.33 9.71 -6.71
N VAL A 560 7.70 8.87 -7.67
CA VAL A 560 6.83 8.41 -8.74
C VAL A 560 6.93 6.90 -8.82
N THR A 561 5.79 6.23 -8.90
CA THR A 561 5.73 4.80 -9.22
C THR A 561 4.97 4.60 -10.52
N GLY A 562 5.24 3.50 -11.22
CA GLY A 562 4.57 3.24 -12.48
C GLY A 562 4.99 1.95 -13.14
N ARG A 563 4.60 1.80 -14.40
CA ARG A 563 4.94 0.66 -15.25
C ARG A 563 5.95 1.06 -16.31
N THR A 564 6.81 0.12 -16.66
CA THR A 564 7.80 0.27 -17.72
C THR A 564 7.90 -0.99 -18.57
N ALA A 565 7.78 -0.82 -19.89
CA ALA A 565 8.15 -1.84 -20.87
C ALA A 565 9.59 -1.65 -21.38
N SER A 566 10.30 -0.66 -20.86
CA SER A 566 11.66 -0.29 -21.23
C SER A 566 12.66 -1.18 -20.48
N THR A 567 13.60 -1.76 -21.22
CA THR A 567 14.79 -2.43 -20.65
C THR A 567 15.94 -1.45 -20.41
N ASP A 568 15.83 -0.26 -20.98
CA ASP A 568 16.74 0.88 -20.87
C ASP A 568 16.13 2.04 -20.06
N PHE A 569 15.18 1.75 -19.15
CA PHE A 569 14.63 2.75 -18.23
C PHE A 569 15.77 3.45 -17.45
N PRO A 570 15.68 4.76 -17.16
CA PRO A 570 16.71 5.45 -16.39
C PRO A 570 16.86 4.86 -14.99
N ILE A 571 18.00 4.24 -14.69
CA ILE A 571 18.31 3.58 -13.41
C ILE A 571 19.42 4.31 -12.65
N VAL A 572 19.17 4.64 -11.38
CA VAL A 572 20.11 5.29 -10.46
C VAL A 572 19.95 4.66 -9.08
N ARG A 573 21.04 4.15 -8.47
CA ARG A 573 21.01 3.64 -7.07
C ARG A 573 19.85 2.66 -6.79
N ALA A 574 19.72 1.62 -7.62
CA ALA A 574 18.55 0.75 -7.62
C ALA A 574 18.64 -0.44 -6.68
N PHE A 575 17.51 -0.79 -6.08
CA PHE A 575 17.24 -2.09 -5.46
C PHE A 575 17.24 -3.23 -6.50
N GLN A 576 16.66 -3.00 -7.67
CA GLN A 576 16.64 -3.89 -8.82
C GLN A 576 17.06 -3.13 -10.07
N SER A 577 18.22 -3.49 -10.62
CA SER A 577 18.85 -2.80 -11.75
C SER A 577 18.46 -3.31 -13.13
N GLU A 578 17.73 -4.43 -13.21
CA GLU A 578 17.35 -5.07 -14.46
C GLU A 578 15.84 -5.30 -14.53
N ASN A 579 15.27 -5.03 -15.71
CA ASN A 579 13.92 -5.43 -16.08
C ASN A 579 13.89 -6.96 -16.23
N ARG A 580 13.01 -7.64 -15.50
CA ARG A 580 12.94 -9.11 -15.46
C ARG A 580 12.01 -9.71 -16.50
N GLY A 581 11.39 -8.88 -17.33
CA GLY A 581 10.64 -9.30 -18.52
C GLY A 581 9.13 -9.18 -18.35
N GLY A 582 8.38 -10.05 -19.01
CA GLY A 582 6.93 -9.93 -19.10
C GLY A 582 6.46 -8.80 -20.04
N VAL A 583 5.19 -8.39 -19.88
CA VAL A 583 4.59 -7.30 -20.69
C VAL A 583 5.04 -5.92 -20.18
N SER A 584 5.23 -5.78 -18.86
CA SER A 584 5.77 -4.60 -18.21
C SER A 584 6.19 -4.95 -16.78
N ASP A 585 7.31 -4.40 -16.34
CA ASP A 585 7.73 -4.36 -14.94
C ASP A 585 7.23 -3.07 -14.29
N GLY A 586 7.29 -3.03 -12.95
CA GLY A 586 7.14 -1.81 -12.20
C GLY A 586 8.41 -0.96 -12.18
N PHE A 587 8.27 0.34 -11.94
CA PHE A 587 9.38 1.21 -11.52
C PHE A 587 9.00 2.06 -10.30
N VAL A 588 10.00 2.44 -9.52
CA VAL A 588 9.91 3.48 -8.49
C VAL A 588 11.06 4.46 -8.68
N ALA A 589 10.77 5.75 -8.77
CA ALA A 589 11.73 6.82 -8.95
C ALA A 589 11.56 7.91 -7.89
N LYS A 590 12.68 8.49 -7.44
CA LYS A 590 12.73 9.65 -6.56
C LYS A 590 13.55 10.73 -7.24
N PHE A 591 12.95 11.89 -7.46
CA PHE A 591 13.63 13.09 -7.93
C PHE A 591 13.97 14.06 -6.79
N ASP A 592 14.90 14.97 -7.08
CA ASP A 592 15.01 16.20 -6.31
C ASP A 592 13.72 17.06 -6.35
N SER A 593 13.64 18.10 -5.53
CA SER A 593 12.44 18.95 -5.43
C SER A 593 12.09 19.77 -6.69
N LYS A 594 12.96 19.76 -7.70
CA LYS A 594 12.77 20.45 -8.98
C LYS A 594 12.57 19.50 -10.14
N ALA A 595 12.54 18.19 -9.88
CA ALA A 595 12.59 17.14 -10.90
C ALA A 595 13.74 17.31 -11.92
N SER A 596 14.86 17.89 -11.49
CA SER A 596 16.03 18.12 -12.35
C SER A 596 17.07 17.01 -12.27
N ASN A 597 17.01 16.18 -11.23
CA ASN A 597 17.90 15.04 -11.04
C ASN A 597 17.13 13.87 -10.42
N LEU A 598 17.41 12.65 -10.87
CA LEU A 598 17.03 11.42 -10.18
C LEU A 598 17.98 11.18 -8.99
N ILE A 599 17.41 11.10 -7.79
CA ILE A 599 18.10 10.67 -6.56
C ILE A 599 18.27 9.15 -6.58
N TYR A 600 17.19 8.43 -6.91
CA TYR A 600 17.23 7.02 -7.24
C TYR A 600 16.10 6.67 -8.23
N SER A 601 16.25 5.54 -8.91
CA SER A 601 15.22 4.88 -9.69
C SER A 601 15.54 3.39 -9.81
N THR A 602 14.53 2.55 -9.64
CA THR A 602 14.66 1.09 -9.60
C THR A 602 13.51 0.44 -10.36
N TYR A 603 13.76 -0.72 -10.96
CA TYR A 603 12.67 -1.64 -11.34
C TYR A 603 12.05 -2.25 -10.07
N VAL A 604 10.83 -2.76 -10.19
CA VAL A 604 10.13 -3.59 -9.20
C VAL A 604 9.26 -4.57 -9.96
N GLY A 605 9.71 -5.81 -10.10
CA GLY A 605 8.95 -6.82 -10.84
C GLY A 605 9.69 -8.15 -11.00
N GLY A 606 8.97 -9.17 -11.43
CA GLY A 606 9.46 -10.53 -11.70
C GLY A 606 9.39 -10.88 -13.18
N SER A 607 9.24 -12.17 -13.49
CA SER A 607 9.30 -12.68 -14.86
C SER A 607 8.02 -12.49 -15.69
N ALA A 608 6.93 -12.04 -15.07
CA ALA A 608 5.61 -11.87 -15.69
C ALA A 608 5.14 -10.41 -15.58
N TRP A 609 3.83 -10.19 -15.51
CA TRP A 609 3.28 -8.83 -15.48
C TRP A 609 3.22 -8.29 -14.05
N ASP A 610 3.79 -7.10 -13.86
CA ASP A 610 3.88 -6.40 -12.59
C ASP A 610 3.31 -4.98 -12.69
N TYR A 611 2.38 -4.64 -11.78
CA TYR A 611 1.65 -3.38 -11.81
C TYR A 611 1.71 -2.68 -10.44
N PRO A 612 2.68 -1.78 -10.21
CA PRO A 612 2.62 -0.84 -9.09
C PRO A 612 1.45 0.12 -9.28
N TYR A 613 0.59 0.22 -8.26
CA TYR A 613 -0.63 1.02 -8.34
C TYR A 613 -0.52 2.33 -7.56
N ARG A 614 -0.04 2.29 -6.31
CA ARG A 614 0.12 3.48 -5.45
C ARG A 614 1.48 3.60 -4.83
N ILE A 615 1.82 4.82 -4.43
CA ILE A 615 2.96 5.11 -3.57
C ILE A 615 2.55 5.98 -2.38
N ALA A 616 3.00 5.61 -1.18
CA ALA A 616 2.92 6.43 0.01
C ALA A 616 4.32 6.64 0.60
N VAL A 617 4.63 7.88 0.95
CA VAL A 617 5.97 8.27 1.42
C VAL A 617 5.91 8.69 2.87
N ARG A 618 6.86 8.19 3.65
CA ARG A 618 7.00 8.51 5.07
C ARG A 618 7.84 9.76 5.26
N ALA A 619 7.70 10.41 6.42
CA ALA A 619 8.52 11.56 6.79
C ALA A 619 10.04 11.24 6.86
N ASN A 620 10.42 9.98 7.08
CA ASN A 620 11.80 9.51 7.01
C ASN A 620 12.27 9.17 5.58
N GLN A 621 11.49 9.54 4.55
CA GLN A 621 11.80 9.41 3.13
C GLN A 621 11.79 7.97 2.59
N GLU A 622 11.24 7.02 3.35
CA GLU A 622 10.95 5.67 2.86
C GLU A 622 9.68 5.68 2.00
N ALA A 623 9.72 4.95 0.89
CA ALA A 623 8.62 4.85 -0.07
C ALA A 623 7.99 3.46 -0.01
N SER A 624 6.69 3.39 0.26
CA SER A 624 5.92 2.15 0.24
C SER A 624 5.01 2.14 -0.98
N VAL A 625 5.01 1.04 -1.72
CA VAL A 625 4.31 0.85 -2.99
C VAL A 625 3.45 -0.39 -2.90
N ILE A 626 2.15 -0.24 -3.15
CA ILE A 626 1.22 -1.37 -3.32
C ILE A 626 0.92 -1.55 -4.80
N GLY A 627 0.72 -2.80 -5.20
CA GLY A 627 0.29 -3.14 -6.54
C GLY A 627 -0.16 -4.58 -6.60
N PHE A 628 -0.12 -5.15 -7.81
CA PHE A 628 -0.37 -6.55 -8.04
C PHE A 628 0.55 -7.09 -9.13
N THR A 629 0.80 -8.39 -9.05
CA THR A 629 1.77 -9.10 -9.86
C THR A 629 1.21 -10.44 -10.27
N SER A 630 1.57 -10.93 -11.45
CA SER A 630 1.36 -12.31 -11.91
C SER A 630 2.67 -13.12 -11.88
N SER A 631 3.74 -12.53 -11.35
CA SER A 631 5.09 -13.07 -11.33
C SER A 631 5.26 -13.97 -10.10
N PRO A 632 5.55 -15.28 -10.27
CA PRO A 632 5.85 -16.17 -9.15
C PRO A 632 7.20 -15.89 -8.48
N ASP A 633 8.07 -15.13 -9.16
CA ASP A 633 9.44 -14.80 -8.78
C ASP A 633 9.65 -13.31 -8.47
N PHE A 634 8.60 -12.62 -8.00
CA PHE A 634 8.66 -11.25 -7.50
C PHE A 634 9.81 -11.07 -6.47
N PRO A 635 10.54 -9.94 -6.49
CA PRO A 635 11.74 -9.74 -5.67
C PRO A 635 11.40 -9.53 -4.19
N THR A 636 11.17 -10.61 -3.45
CA THR A 636 10.81 -10.58 -2.03
C THR A 636 12.02 -10.28 -1.12
N HIS A 637 11.77 -9.58 -0.02
CA HIS A 637 12.76 -9.19 0.98
C HIS A 637 12.09 -9.02 2.34
N ASP A 638 12.58 -9.70 3.40
CA ASP A 638 11.95 -9.68 4.73
C ASP A 638 10.42 -9.89 4.70
N ALA A 639 9.96 -10.72 3.76
CA ALA A 639 8.57 -10.85 3.38
C ALA A 639 7.69 -11.48 4.47
N LEU A 640 6.42 -11.07 4.52
CA LEU A 640 5.37 -11.74 5.30
C LEU A 640 4.90 -13.01 4.59
N ASN A 641 4.80 -12.91 3.27
CA ASN A 641 4.63 -14.02 2.36
C ASN A 641 5.64 -13.88 1.22
N SER A 642 6.53 -14.87 1.10
CA SER A 642 7.57 -14.91 0.07
C SER A 642 7.13 -15.67 -1.19
N PHE A 643 5.86 -16.09 -1.28
CA PHE A 643 5.36 -16.89 -2.38
C PHE A 643 4.06 -16.33 -2.96
N TYR A 644 3.92 -16.53 -4.27
CA TYR A 644 2.72 -16.28 -5.04
C TYR A 644 1.63 -17.28 -4.65
N GLY A 645 0.54 -16.79 -4.09
CA GLY A 645 -0.55 -17.55 -3.49
C GLY A 645 -1.40 -18.30 -4.52
N GLY A 646 -1.62 -17.71 -5.69
CA GLY A 646 -2.36 -18.36 -6.77
C GLY A 646 -3.09 -17.36 -7.67
N GLY A 647 -4.23 -17.79 -8.21
CA GLY A 647 -5.04 -16.94 -9.09
C GLY A 647 -4.29 -16.34 -10.29
N ALA A 648 -4.89 -15.29 -10.85
CA ALA A 648 -4.33 -14.56 -11.99
C ALA A 648 -3.27 -13.54 -11.57
N THR A 649 -3.42 -12.97 -10.37
CA THR A 649 -2.47 -12.03 -9.76
C THR A 649 -2.50 -12.18 -8.24
N ASP A 650 -1.39 -11.86 -7.58
CA ASP A 650 -1.31 -11.58 -6.15
C ASP A 650 -1.10 -10.08 -5.94
N ALA A 651 -1.64 -9.52 -4.86
CA ALA A 651 -1.25 -8.18 -4.44
C ALA A 651 0.19 -8.22 -3.92
N PHE A 652 0.93 -7.11 -4.03
CA PHE A 652 2.26 -6.99 -3.43
C PHE A 652 2.41 -5.68 -2.69
N LEU A 653 3.31 -5.67 -1.70
CA LEU A 653 3.78 -4.47 -1.03
C LEU A 653 5.31 -4.44 -1.03
N VAL A 654 5.89 -3.37 -1.57
CA VAL A 654 7.33 -3.07 -1.47
C VAL A 654 7.52 -1.79 -0.67
N THR A 655 8.42 -1.78 0.29
CA THR A 655 8.91 -0.56 0.92
C THR A 655 10.39 -0.42 0.66
N LEU A 656 10.80 0.67 0.02
CA LEU A 656 12.19 1.03 -0.21
C LEU A 656 12.69 1.96 0.88
N ASP A 657 13.96 1.80 1.25
CA ASP A 657 14.63 2.74 2.15
C ASP A 657 14.81 4.13 1.49
N ARG A 658 15.28 5.11 2.26
CA ARG A 658 15.50 6.48 1.77
C ARG A 658 16.49 6.60 0.59
N SER A 659 17.35 5.60 0.40
CA SER A 659 18.37 5.56 -0.65
C SER A 659 17.86 4.93 -1.95
N GLY A 660 16.83 4.09 -1.86
CA GLY A 660 16.28 3.33 -2.99
C GLY A 660 17.06 2.05 -3.32
N GLU A 661 18.22 1.81 -2.69
CA GLU A 661 19.10 0.67 -2.96
C GLU A 661 18.65 -0.61 -2.22
N ASN A 662 17.89 -0.48 -1.14
CA ASN A 662 17.44 -1.62 -0.35
C ASN A 662 15.94 -1.57 -0.10
N ALA A 663 15.30 -2.73 -0.14
CA ALA A 663 13.94 -2.92 0.35
C ALA A 663 13.96 -3.14 1.88
N ARG A 664 13.07 -2.46 2.60
CA ARG A 664 12.70 -2.74 4.00
C ARG A 664 11.78 -3.94 4.13
N LEU A 665 10.91 -4.10 3.15
CA LEU A 665 9.92 -5.14 3.04
C LEU A 665 9.58 -5.28 1.57
N SER A 666 9.50 -6.49 1.06
CA SER A 666 8.92 -6.80 -0.23
C SER A 666 8.22 -8.15 -0.11
N THR A 667 6.89 -8.16 -0.23
CA THR A 667 6.05 -9.30 0.11
C THR A 667 4.88 -9.42 -0.85
N TYR A 668 4.43 -10.65 -1.08
CA TYR A 668 3.09 -10.90 -1.60
C TYR A 668 2.05 -10.67 -0.50
N LEU A 669 0.83 -10.38 -0.92
CA LEU A 669 -0.38 -10.20 -0.12
C LEU A 669 -1.53 -10.87 -0.88
N GLY A 670 -2.34 -11.67 -0.19
CA GLY A 670 -3.38 -12.44 -0.85
C GLY A 670 -3.51 -13.87 -0.36
N GLY A 671 -4.46 -14.59 -0.95
CA GLY A 671 -4.74 -16.00 -0.73
C GLY A 671 -4.53 -16.83 -2.00
N SER A 672 -5.38 -17.83 -2.24
CA SER A 672 -5.25 -18.74 -3.39
C SER A 672 -5.91 -18.24 -4.68
N GLY A 673 -6.75 -17.21 -4.56
CA GLY A 673 -7.48 -16.54 -5.64
C GLY A 673 -6.68 -15.41 -6.28
N ALA A 674 -7.36 -14.53 -7.02
CA ALA A 674 -6.74 -13.32 -7.55
C ALA A 674 -6.87 -12.18 -6.53
N ASP A 675 -5.76 -11.52 -6.23
CA ASP A 675 -5.65 -10.44 -5.28
C ASP A 675 -5.07 -9.18 -5.96
N TYR A 676 -5.71 -8.04 -5.74
CA TYR A 676 -5.34 -6.77 -6.36
C TYR A 676 -5.17 -5.70 -5.29
N GLY A 677 -3.97 -5.15 -5.14
CA GLY A 677 -3.71 -4.03 -4.21
C GLY A 677 -3.91 -2.67 -4.89
N TYR A 678 -4.86 -1.87 -4.39
CA TYR A 678 -5.25 -0.59 -5.00
C TYR A 678 -5.09 0.63 -4.08
N ALA A 679 -5.04 0.44 -2.77
CA ALA A 679 -4.93 1.52 -1.81
C ALA A 679 -3.78 1.26 -0.85
N ILE A 680 -3.04 2.31 -0.51
CA ILE A 680 -2.01 2.28 0.53
C ILE A 680 -1.97 3.63 1.22
N THR A 681 -1.78 3.66 2.54
CA THR A 681 -1.54 4.90 3.27
C THR A 681 -0.64 4.65 4.49
N ILE A 682 0.01 5.70 4.97
CA ILE A 682 0.84 5.63 6.17
C ILE A 682 0.01 6.04 7.39
N GLY A 683 -0.24 5.09 8.29
CA GLY A 683 -0.89 5.35 9.57
C GLY A 683 0.10 5.69 10.70
N SER A 684 -0.45 5.91 11.90
CA SER A 684 0.34 6.18 13.10
C SER A 684 1.22 4.98 13.52
N GLY A 685 2.25 5.22 14.35
CA GLY A 685 3.14 4.16 14.82
C GLY A 685 3.95 3.45 13.72
N ASN A 686 3.97 4.04 12.53
CA ASN A 686 4.49 3.51 11.26
C ASN A 686 3.80 2.23 10.76
N SER A 687 2.50 2.12 10.97
CA SER A 687 1.68 1.20 10.20
C SER A 687 1.66 1.61 8.72
N ILE A 688 1.68 0.62 7.84
CA ILE A 688 1.16 0.73 6.47
C ILE A 688 -0.23 0.13 6.51
N TRP A 689 -1.21 0.90 6.07
CA TRP A 689 -2.53 0.36 5.75
C TRP A 689 -2.62 0.19 4.24
N PHE A 690 -3.30 -0.87 3.83
CA PHE A 690 -3.49 -1.19 2.43
C PHE A 690 -4.84 -1.83 2.20
N GLY A 691 -5.36 -1.70 0.98
CA GLY A 691 -6.65 -2.26 0.61
C GLY A 691 -6.73 -2.56 -0.87
N GLY A 692 -7.75 -3.33 -1.23
CA GLY A 692 -7.90 -3.83 -2.58
C GLY A 692 -9.11 -4.73 -2.76
N SER A 693 -9.07 -5.57 -3.79
CA SER A 693 -10.09 -6.58 -4.10
C SER A 693 -9.49 -7.97 -4.19
N THR A 694 -10.24 -8.99 -3.78
CA THR A 694 -9.79 -10.37 -3.74
C THR A 694 -10.88 -11.34 -4.15
N THR A 695 -10.53 -12.40 -4.89
CA THR A 695 -11.39 -13.58 -5.06
C THR A 695 -11.02 -14.70 -4.08
N SER A 696 -10.03 -14.46 -3.22
CA SER A 696 -9.49 -15.45 -2.29
C SER A 696 -10.45 -15.58 -1.13
N MET A 697 -11.07 -16.76 -0.98
CA MET A 697 -11.87 -17.09 0.22
C MET A 697 -10.97 -17.41 1.42
N ASP A 698 -9.68 -17.62 1.18
CA ASP A 698 -8.62 -17.92 2.14
C ASP A 698 -7.62 -16.76 2.30
N PHE A 699 -8.07 -15.51 2.11
CA PHE A 699 -7.25 -14.33 2.41
C PHE A 699 -6.73 -14.40 3.86
N PRO A 700 -5.45 -14.08 4.14
CA PRO A 700 -4.91 -14.12 5.49
C PRO A 700 -5.61 -13.10 6.40
N LEU A 701 -6.38 -13.58 7.40
CA LEU A 701 -7.19 -12.72 8.28
C LEU A 701 -6.59 -12.57 9.68
N VAL A 702 -6.55 -11.32 10.18
CA VAL A 702 -6.13 -11.03 11.56
C VAL A 702 -6.98 -9.95 12.20
N ARG A 703 -7.64 -10.30 13.33
CA ARG A 703 -8.53 -9.38 14.06
C ARG A 703 -9.57 -8.73 13.13
N ALA A 704 -10.09 -9.52 12.21
CA ALA A 704 -10.98 -9.05 11.15
C ALA A 704 -12.28 -8.48 11.71
N SER A 705 -12.79 -7.40 11.12
CA SER A 705 -14.17 -6.94 11.33
C SER A 705 -15.18 -7.84 10.61
N GLN A 706 -14.76 -8.46 9.50
CA GLN A 706 -15.49 -9.45 8.73
C GLN A 706 -14.54 -10.62 8.44
N ASP A 707 -14.82 -11.78 9.02
CA ASP A 707 -13.95 -12.96 9.03
C ASP A 707 -14.28 -14.00 7.95
N ALA A 708 -15.22 -13.69 7.07
CA ALA A 708 -15.62 -14.54 5.96
C ALA A 708 -15.83 -13.73 4.68
N TYR A 709 -15.50 -14.36 3.56
CA TYR A 709 -15.80 -13.88 2.22
C TYR A 709 -17.34 -13.84 2.05
N ALA A 710 -17.88 -12.67 1.72
CA ALA A 710 -19.32 -12.42 1.74
C ALA A 710 -20.02 -12.92 0.46
N GLY A 711 -19.34 -12.92 -0.68
CA GLY A 711 -19.91 -13.46 -1.91
C GLY A 711 -19.34 -12.83 -3.18
N GLY A 712 -20.04 -13.05 -4.30
CA GLY A 712 -19.64 -12.42 -5.55
C GLY A 712 -18.28 -12.86 -6.13
N PRO A 713 -17.92 -12.29 -7.28
CA PRO A 713 -16.61 -12.49 -7.89
C PRO A 713 -15.44 -11.92 -7.07
N PHE A 714 -15.60 -10.76 -6.42
CA PHE A 714 -14.58 -10.11 -5.59
C PHE A 714 -15.14 -9.50 -4.29
N ASP A 715 -14.58 -9.84 -3.13
CA ASP A 715 -14.73 -9.05 -1.90
C ASP A 715 -13.60 -8.00 -1.82
N ALA A 716 -13.81 -6.90 -1.10
CA ALA A 716 -12.68 -6.04 -0.74
C ALA A 716 -11.88 -6.62 0.43
N PHE A 717 -10.58 -6.31 0.48
CA PHE A 717 -9.74 -6.58 1.64
C PHE A 717 -9.11 -5.30 2.18
N LEU A 718 -8.91 -5.26 3.49
CA LEU A 718 -8.25 -4.18 4.20
C LEU A 718 -7.25 -4.77 5.19
N GLY A 719 -5.99 -4.35 5.11
CA GLY A 719 -4.92 -4.86 5.95
C GLY A 719 -4.02 -3.78 6.53
N ARG A 720 -3.29 -4.17 7.59
CA ARG A 720 -2.31 -3.35 8.29
C ARG A 720 -1.06 -4.14 8.58
N ILE A 721 0.08 -3.56 8.21
CA ILE A 721 1.42 -4.06 8.53
C ILE A 721 2.16 -3.03 9.36
N LEU A 722 2.85 -3.49 10.40
CA LEU A 722 3.77 -2.65 11.16
C LEU A 722 5.17 -2.83 10.58
N LEU A 723 5.68 -1.83 9.87
CA LEU A 723 7.04 -1.89 9.35
C LEU A 723 8.06 -1.90 10.48
N LYS A 724 9.02 -2.82 10.40
CA LYS A 724 10.23 -2.80 11.23
C LYS A 724 10.96 -1.46 11.00
N HIS A 725 11.40 -0.78 12.05
CA HIS A 725 12.27 0.39 11.88
C HIS A 725 13.69 -0.10 11.55
N GLU A 726 14.36 0.59 10.63
CA GLU A 726 15.83 0.67 10.65
C GLU A 726 16.30 2.08 11.02
N GLN A 727 17.47 2.10 11.65
CA GLN A 727 18.18 3.31 12.05
C GLN A 727 18.92 3.89 10.84
N ASP A 728 18.77 5.20 10.63
CA ASP A 728 19.55 6.00 9.68
C ASP A 728 21.06 5.98 9.90
#